data_AF-A0A5N7MC87-F1
#
_entry.id   AF-A0A5N7MC87-F1
#
_cell.length_a   1.000
_cell.length_b   1.000
_cell.length_c   1.000
_cell.angle_alpha   90.00
_cell.angle_beta   90.00
_cell.angle_gamma   90.00
#
_symmetry.space_group_name_H-M   'P 1'
#
loop_
_entity.id
_entity.type
_entity.pdbx_description
1 polymer ?
#
loop_
_entity_poly.entity_id
_entity_poly.type
_entity_poly.pdbx_seq_one_letter_code
_entity_poly.pdbx_strand_id
1 'polypeptide(L)'
;MRCLVMAAPEQWSPIFDIGSYGNSLYPITSTAVLRDGWVVVTWLNTTTHQTQYRVLNADGTAFTSEVIVNSSQEKPIEQPNVAALPNGLFMVSYDDYLTGGESNLNLNKYDVFTGIFASNAIDRKNGPLAPVISSFKDGSFNINYNYGVDGSKYYHDAAPSGSDTNGYGQIDGDYKLKIFGIGSVSVDQSSYALLFKQQIDAQRENISINIRSKKGDLIANKLVVTANNSLSEYASVAALSNGNYAVVYVEQSNPQTLKAKIFSAGGILLTPNAIVLYQSDSLIWDPSVQKTSNGGFVFAVCRSAGVVQLGTFSSEGINLFQINGGTSVNESEISTLNDGRFAVTWRADLAIKGQIFDPRTAPVDWTGDDIGQQFAGTKFGDHLRGAGGNDTLFGSAGDDVLNGGDGGDRLDGGAGWDLATYIDTPDAVIIDLSDNSNNGGAAAGDVLIGIESLQGTNQGDTLTSVLGANGSGSELHGAGGGDILKGQNGGDRLYGEEGDDTLEGGAGSDILDVGNGWDLATYINVAGQGVTVDLSNNANNAGGALGDTLVDIEVVQGSNQADTLTSIDRGGGTGAELHGAGGADTLTGKGGGDRLFGEAGNDILRGGAGGDVLDGGADSDTAVFSGQRSAYTITDNLDGTFTVTGLDGTDRLTNIELVKFDDVTETLTPGAENHDPDRLTFLDDSNAASVDADAITPVLGTLKAHDPDTGQTLSYAIDLSDANQGRFTITNGNQLSVASGTLDAGTYTVKVRVSDGHGGALVKDFTIVSNPVVNGNHAPSTLRLNDATQVSINENALFNGTLSASDGDGDTNLTWSFDDSVAGHANSLFEIDNSGTGNKLLKLKAGIDYEALPAGQKYVTVYLKADDGKAGGTSATQAFTIAVADLDETPPNQAPTGVTLSGHAANEYAMAGREVGTLSATDANNDVLSYALLDDAGGRFMLSGNRILVADGFRLDFEQARSHTISVQASDGRGGVTSQDFTIDVGNIDPEFTGGTARNDMFYGGVKNDVLLGNLGNDRLFGGAGNDTLKGEAGNDTLGGGAGLDKLYGTKGATSRDAFVFDTKLTSRSVASKNKDTIVDFGPKYDSIFLDDAAFGNRTIANYLKGKGAGLDHAYKMKSSFFRVGDKALDRDDFFIAKKVKPTEVKLYWDADGSGSKAMLEIGTVKLQKGEGTALTYKDFLFI
;
A
#
# COMPACT_ATOMS: atom_id res chain seq x y z
N MET A 1 4.97 -16.79 -44.60
CA MET A 1 5.59 -16.07 -43.46
C MET A 1 5.33 -14.59 -43.67
N ARG A 2 5.21 -13.76 -42.63
CA ARG A 2 5.03 -12.31 -42.75
C ARG A 2 6.19 -11.59 -42.08
N CYS A 3 6.71 -10.54 -42.69
CA CYS A 3 7.58 -9.58 -42.02
C CYS A 3 6.68 -8.52 -41.38
N LEU A 4 6.79 -8.34 -40.08
CA LEU A 4 5.98 -7.40 -39.30
C LEU A 4 6.91 -6.35 -38.69
N VAL A 5 6.58 -5.06 -38.84
CA VAL A 5 7.26 -3.96 -38.12
C VAL A 5 6.30 -3.33 -37.14
N MET A 6 6.83 -3.06 -35.95
CA MET A 6 6.12 -2.47 -34.85
C MET A 6 6.77 -1.11 -34.52
N ALA A 7 5.98 -0.04 -34.60
CA ALA A 7 6.40 1.33 -34.26
C ALA A 7 5.92 1.77 -32.86
N ALA A 8 4.98 1.02 -32.26
CA ALA A 8 4.41 1.19 -30.92
C ALA A 8 4.04 -0.20 -30.33
N PRO A 9 3.99 -0.40 -29.00
CA PRO A 9 3.67 -1.70 -28.39
C PRO A 9 2.39 -2.33 -28.98
N GLU A 10 2.43 -3.64 -29.21
CA GLU A 10 1.30 -4.50 -29.57
C GLU A 10 0.61 -4.29 -30.95
N GLN A 11 0.97 -3.25 -31.72
CA GLN A 11 0.43 -3.02 -33.06
C GLN A 11 1.38 -3.49 -34.19
N TRP A 12 1.26 -4.76 -34.55
CA TRP A 12 2.05 -5.36 -35.63
C TRP A 12 1.49 -5.03 -37.02
N SER A 13 2.20 -4.19 -37.78
CA SER A 13 1.85 -3.90 -39.17
C SER A 13 2.55 -4.87 -40.13
N PRO A 14 1.83 -5.60 -40.99
CA PRO A 14 2.44 -6.43 -42.03
C PRO A 14 3.12 -5.55 -43.08
N ILE A 15 4.43 -5.76 -43.27
CA ILE A 15 5.22 -5.05 -44.27
C ILE A 15 5.22 -5.80 -45.60
N PHE A 16 5.30 -7.15 -45.57
CA PHE A 16 5.21 -8.05 -46.73
C PHE A 16 5.11 -9.54 -46.35
N ASP A 17 4.65 -10.38 -47.30
CA ASP A 17 4.62 -11.84 -47.20
C ASP A 17 5.92 -12.46 -47.79
N ILE A 18 6.51 -13.42 -47.08
CA ILE A 18 7.61 -14.29 -47.55
C ILE A 18 7.03 -15.69 -47.79
N GLY A 19 7.19 -16.24 -49.00
CA GLY A 19 6.65 -17.55 -49.37
C GLY A 19 7.08 -18.70 -48.43
N SER A 20 6.29 -19.78 -48.33
CA SER A 20 6.58 -20.96 -47.50
C SER A 20 6.94 -22.20 -48.35
N TYR A 21 7.80 -23.08 -47.81
CA TYR A 21 8.03 -24.44 -48.32
C TYR A 21 8.40 -25.42 -47.19
N GLY A 22 7.52 -26.38 -46.88
CA GLY A 22 7.83 -27.57 -46.05
C GLY A 22 8.30 -27.34 -44.61
N ASN A 23 8.60 -28.45 -43.90
CA ASN A 23 8.96 -28.49 -42.47
C ASN A 23 10.47 -28.25 -42.19
N SER A 24 11.23 -27.65 -43.10
CA SER A 24 12.67 -27.35 -42.88
C SER A 24 12.97 -25.94 -43.38
N LEU A 25 13.33 -25.04 -42.46
CA LEU A 25 13.21 -23.59 -42.60
C LEU A 25 14.57 -22.90 -42.41
N TYR A 26 15.10 -22.21 -43.43
CA TYR A 26 16.32 -21.38 -43.33
C TYR A 26 16.17 -19.99 -44.01
N PRO A 27 15.35 -19.04 -43.54
CA PRO A 27 15.46 -17.64 -43.93
C PRO A 27 16.30 -16.87 -42.89
N ILE A 28 17.61 -16.71 -43.14
CA ILE A 28 18.51 -15.92 -42.27
C ILE A 28 18.38 -14.43 -42.60
N THR A 29 18.33 -13.57 -41.57
CA THR A 29 18.24 -12.11 -41.70
C THR A 29 19.45 -11.37 -41.17
N SER A 30 20.02 -10.46 -41.97
CA SER A 30 21.04 -9.49 -41.53
C SER A 30 20.51 -8.07 -41.73
N THR A 31 20.84 -7.17 -40.79
CA THR A 31 20.41 -5.76 -40.82
C THR A 31 21.60 -4.81 -40.78
N ALA A 32 21.47 -3.66 -41.45
CA ALA A 32 22.44 -2.58 -41.37
C ALA A 32 21.78 -1.20 -41.45
N VAL A 33 22.26 -0.26 -40.66
CA VAL A 33 21.78 1.13 -40.65
C VAL A 33 22.66 2.00 -41.55
N LEU A 34 22.01 2.77 -42.42
CA LEU A 34 22.64 3.72 -43.33
C LEU A 34 22.76 5.10 -42.71
N ARG A 35 23.52 5.98 -43.37
CA ARG A 35 23.88 7.32 -42.86
C ARG A 35 22.67 8.21 -42.48
N ASP A 36 21.52 8.00 -43.10
CA ASP A 36 20.30 8.81 -42.89
C ASP A 36 19.27 8.13 -41.97
N GLY A 37 19.67 7.11 -41.21
CA GLY A 37 18.79 6.36 -40.29
C GLY A 37 17.90 5.32 -41.00
N TRP A 38 18.09 5.14 -42.31
CA TRP A 38 17.45 4.06 -43.05
C TRP A 38 18.03 2.71 -42.68
N VAL A 39 17.18 1.68 -42.64
CA VAL A 39 17.56 0.32 -42.26
C VAL A 39 17.45 -0.59 -43.47
N VAL A 40 18.52 -1.29 -43.82
CA VAL A 40 18.49 -2.35 -44.83
C VAL A 40 18.30 -3.68 -44.12
N VAL A 41 17.30 -4.45 -44.55
CA VAL A 41 17.05 -5.82 -44.08
C VAL A 41 17.25 -6.76 -45.26
N THR A 42 18.05 -7.80 -45.07
CA THR A 42 18.26 -8.88 -46.05
C THR A 42 17.65 -10.17 -45.56
N TRP A 43 17.17 -11.01 -46.47
CA TRP A 43 16.71 -12.36 -46.14
C TRP A 43 16.86 -13.31 -47.33
N LEU A 44 16.78 -14.61 -47.07
CA LEU A 44 16.71 -15.64 -48.10
C LEU A 44 15.25 -16.06 -48.36
N ASN A 45 14.80 -15.96 -49.62
CA ASN A 45 13.51 -16.49 -50.03
C ASN A 45 13.60 -18.01 -50.22
N THR A 46 12.94 -18.75 -49.34
CA THR A 46 12.97 -20.21 -49.35
C THR A 46 12.17 -20.84 -50.51
N THR A 47 11.26 -20.08 -51.14
CA THR A 47 10.46 -20.55 -52.28
C THR A 47 11.20 -20.35 -53.60
N THR A 48 11.82 -19.19 -53.80
CA THR A 48 12.52 -18.86 -55.05
C THR A 48 14.02 -19.12 -54.99
N HIS A 49 14.56 -19.48 -53.83
CA HIS A 49 16.00 -19.66 -53.64
C HIS A 49 16.80 -18.38 -53.96
N GLN A 50 16.21 -17.22 -53.70
CA GLN A 50 16.81 -15.92 -54.01
C GLN A 50 17.12 -15.12 -52.76
N THR A 51 18.29 -14.51 -52.72
CA THR A 51 18.61 -13.49 -51.72
C THR A 51 17.87 -12.20 -52.05
N GLN A 52 17.22 -11.63 -51.04
CA GLN A 52 16.39 -10.44 -51.19
C GLN A 52 16.78 -9.39 -50.15
N TYR A 53 16.52 -8.12 -50.46
CA TYR A 53 16.62 -7.04 -49.50
C TYR A 53 15.50 -6.03 -49.66
N ARG A 54 15.33 -5.23 -48.61
CA ARG A 54 14.46 -4.05 -48.61
C ARG A 54 15.09 -2.96 -47.75
N VAL A 55 14.87 -1.71 -48.12
CA VAL A 55 15.24 -0.56 -47.30
C VAL A 55 14.00 0.00 -46.61
N LEU A 56 14.12 0.25 -45.32
CA LEU A 56 13.14 0.87 -44.46
C LEU A 56 13.57 2.31 -44.12
N ASN A 57 12.61 3.20 -43.99
CA ASN A 57 12.80 4.54 -43.46
C ASN A 57 13.14 4.48 -41.96
N ALA A 58 13.58 5.61 -41.41
CA ALA A 58 13.92 5.76 -40.00
C ALA A 58 12.71 5.62 -39.04
N ASP A 59 11.49 5.60 -39.57
CA ASP A 59 10.23 5.34 -38.86
C ASP A 59 9.73 3.89 -39.02
N GLY A 60 10.53 3.02 -39.66
CA GLY A 60 10.20 1.61 -39.91
C GLY A 60 9.33 1.36 -41.14
N THR A 61 8.84 2.40 -41.83
CA THR A 61 8.04 2.23 -43.06
C THR A 61 8.91 1.79 -44.24
N ALA A 62 8.37 1.00 -45.18
CA ALA A 62 9.15 0.54 -46.34
C ALA A 62 9.49 1.71 -47.29
N PHE A 63 10.79 1.96 -47.52
CA PHE A 63 11.27 2.95 -48.48
C PHE A 63 11.29 2.39 -49.91
N THR A 64 11.71 1.13 -50.09
CA THR A 64 11.76 0.46 -51.41
C THR A 64 10.76 -0.67 -51.55
N SER A 65 10.45 -1.05 -52.80
CA SER A 65 9.94 -2.41 -53.08
C SER A 65 11.00 -3.45 -52.73
N GLU A 66 10.58 -4.70 -52.62
CA GLU A 66 11.48 -5.85 -52.48
C GLU A 66 12.42 -5.94 -53.70
N VAL A 67 13.72 -6.12 -53.44
CA VAL A 67 14.75 -6.21 -54.48
C VAL A 67 15.47 -7.55 -54.39
N ILE A 68 15.53 -8.24 -55.53
CA ILE A 68 16.24 -9.51 -55.67
C ILE A 68 17.73 -9.24 -55.97
N VAL A 69 18.60 -9.89 -55.21
CA VAL A 69 20.06 -9.67 -55.22
C VAL A 69 20.77 -10.57 -56.24
N ASN A 70 20.28 -11.80 -56.44
CA ASN A 70 20.88 -12.83 -57.29
C ASN A 70 19.99 -13.22 -58.49
N SER A 71 20.61 -13.72 -59.56
CA SER A 71 19.91 -14.09 -60.81
C SER A 71 19.65 -15.60 -60.96
N SER A 72 20.21 -16.42 -60.06
CA SER A 72 20.18 -17.88 -60.10
C SER A 72 18.97 -18.45 -59.34
N GLN A 73 18.30 -19.45 -59.92
CA GLN A 73 17.26 -20.28 -59.30
C GLN A 73 17.85 -21.52 -58.60
N GLU A 74 19.17 -21.66 -58.55
CA GLU A 74 19.85 -22.84 -58.00
C GLU A 74 20.27 -22.60 -56.54
N LYS A 75 19.60 -23.32 -55.63
CA LYS A 75 19.83 -23.48 -54.18
C LYS A 75 21.01 -22.66 -53.58
N PRO A 76 20.78 -21.45 -53.06
CA PRO A 76 21.74 -20.79 -52.18
C PRO A 76 21.85 -21.61 -50.89
N ILE A 77 23.07 -21.82 -50.43
CA ILE A 77 23.32 -22.70 -49.29
C ILE A 77 23.32 -21.96 -47.97
N GLU A 78 23.71 -20.68 -47.85
CA GLU A 78 23.72 -20.02 -46.53
C GLU A 78 23.81 -18.47 -46.54
N GLN A 79 23.14 -17.88 -45.55
CA GLN A 79 23.26 -16.54 -44.91
C GLN A 79 23.65 -15.32 -45.76
N PRO A 80 22.70 -14.52 -46.26
CA PRO A 80 23.02 -13.19 -46.77
C PRO A 80 23.42 -12.26 -45.61
N ASN A 81 24.54 -11.54 -45.78
CA ASN A 81 25.04 -10.57 -44.81
C ASN A 81 25.03 -9.17 -45.43
N VAL A 82 24.63 -8.15 -44.65
CA VAL A 82 24.63 -6.76 -45.09
C VAL A 82 25.54 -5.89 -44.24
N ALA A 83 26.36 -5.07 -44.91
CA ALA A 83 27.21 -4.09 -44.24
C ALA A 83 26.97 -2.70 -44.83
N ALA A 84 26.77 -1.70 -43.96
CA ALA A 84 26.67 -0.30 -44.35
C ALA A 84 28.04 0.29 -44.71
N LEU A 85 28.04 1.21 -45.69
CA LEU A 85 29.21 1.96 -46.12
C LEU A 85 29.08 3.47 -45.80
N PRO A 86 30.19 4.21 -45.61
CA PRO A 86 30.18 5.62 -45.14
C PRO A 86 29.44 6.66 -46.02
N ASN A 87 28.98 6.28 -47.20
CA ASN A 87 28.37 7.17 -48.19
C ASN A 87 26.90 6.84 -48.53
N GLY A 88 26.18 6.17 -47.62
CA GLY A 88 24.78 5.78 -47.84
C GLY A 88 24.61 4.57 -48.77
N LEU A 89 25.72 3.96 -49.17
CA LEU A 89 25.75 2.69 -49.87
C LEU A 89 25.74 1.53 -48.86
N PHE A 90 25.39 0.34 -49.33
CA PHE A 90 25.54 -0.88 -48.55
C PHE A 90 26.04 -2.01 -49.45
N MET A 91 26.52 -3.07 -48.81
CA MET A 91 26.98 -4.27 -49.51
C MET A 91 26.17 -5.45 -49.02
N VAL A 92 25.75 -6.30 -49.95
CA VAL A 92 25.13 -7.59 -49.65
C VAL A 92 26.06 -8.67 -50.16
N SER A 93 26.45 -9.59 -49.28
CA SER A 93 27.15 -10.83 -49.64
C SER A 93 26.23 -12.03 -49.54
N TYR A 94 26.39 -12.98 -50.45
CA TYR A 94 25.62 -14.23 -50.49
C TYR A 94 26.37 -15.30 -51.31
N ASP A 95 26.05 -16.57 -51.08
CA ASP A 95 26.61 -17.70 -51.83
C ASP A 95 25.62 -18.23 -52.89
N ASP A 96 26.11 -18.47 -54.11
CA ASP A 96 25.39 -19.19 -55.17
C ASP A 96 25.96 -20.62 -55.33
N TYR A 97 25.10 -21.64 -55.43
CA TYR A 97 25.51 -23.02 -55.72
C TYR A 97 25.47 -23.29 -57.21
N LEU A 98 26.58 -23.76 -57.78
CA LEU A 98 26.67 -24.17 -59.18
C LEU A 98 26.44 -25.68 -59.32
N THR A 99 25.85 -26.11 -60.43
CA THR A 99 25.72 -27.52 -60.83
C THR A 99 27.10 -28.20 -60.86
N GLY A 100 27.42 -28.97 -59.81
CA GLY A 100 28.72 -29.65 -59.66
C GLY A 100 29.27 -29.70 -58.23
N GLY A 101 28.64 -29.02 -57.26
CA GLY A 101 29.13 -28.98 -55.86
C GLY A 101 30.09 -27.83 -55.55
N GLU A 102 30.24 -26.88 -56.46
CA GLU A 102 31.04 -25.67 -56.27
C GLU A 102 30.13 -24.49 -55.83
N SER A 103 30.55 -23.72 -54.82
CA SER A 103 29.89 -22.47 -54.38
C SER A 103 30.69 -21.24 -54.79
N ASN A 104 30.00 -20.17 -55.19
CA ASN A 104 30.59 -18.85 -55.46
C ASN A 104 30.09 -17.81 -54.45
N LEU A 105 31.02 -17.10 -53.81
CA LEU A 105 30.70 -15.93 -53.00
C LEU A 105 30.50 -14.72 -53.90
N ASN A 106 29.30 -14.17 -53.88
CA ASN A 106 28.94 -12.95 -54.58
C ASN A 106 28.91 -11.78 -53.62
N LEU A 107 29.44 -10.65 -54.08
CA LEU A 107 29.43 -9.41 -53.33
C LEU A 107 28.93 -8.27 -54.21
N ASN A 108 27.75 -7.78 -53.87
CA ASN A 108 27.09 -6.71 -54.60
C ASN A 108 27.05 -5.45 -53.74
N LYS A 109 27.49 -4.33 -54.31
CA LYS A 109 27.43 -3.00 -53.71
C LYS A 109 26.25 -2.25 -54.28
N TYR A 110 25.40 -1.75 -53.39
CA TYR A 110 24.13 -1.11 -53.70
C TYR A 110 24.13 0.34 -53.28
N ASP A 111 23.47 1.14 -54.11
CA ASP A 111 23.02 2.49 -53.81
C ASP A 111 21.51 2.46 -53.63
N VAL A 112 21.02 3.04 -52.54
CA VAL A 112 19.58 2.95 -52.19
C VAL A 112 18.70 3.62 -53.23
N PHE A 113 19.19 4.66 -53.91
CA PHE A 113 18.42 5.44 -54.87
C PHE A 113 18.52 4.91 -56.29
N THR A 114 19.65 4.30 -56.65
CA THR A 114 19.95 3.88 -58.03
C THR A 114 20.04 2.37 -58.25
N GLY A 115 20.03 1.56 -57.19
CA GLY A 115 20.10 0.10 -57.26
C GLY A 115 21.53 -0.46 -57.23
N ILE A 116 21.79 -1.59 -57.90
CA ILE A 116 23.13 -2.20 -57.96
C ILE A 116 24.11 -1.22 -58.60
N PHE A 117 25.09 -0.76 -57.82
CA PHE A 117 26.11 0.20 -58.25
C PHE A 117 27.38 -0.50 -58.75
N ALA A 118 27.73 -1.64 -58.17
CA ALA A 118 28.82 -2.50 -58.63
C ALA A 118 28.59 -3.96 -58.19
N SER A 119 28.89 -4.92 -59.07
CA SER A 119 28.89 -6.36 -58.74
C SER A 119 30.30 -6.92 -58.87
N ASN A 120 30.74 -7.69 -57.88
CA ASN A 120 31.98 -8.45 -57.92
C ASN A 120 31.67 -9.89 -57.50
N ALA A 121 31.75 -10.81 -58.46
CA ALA A 121 31.82 -12.24 -58.14
C ALA A 121 33.25 -12.56 -57.70
N ILE A 122 33.41 -13.05 -56.47
CA ILE A 122 34.70 -13.55 -55.99
C ILE A 122 34.67 -15.07 -56.18
N ASP A 123 35.23 -15.54 -57.29
CA ASP A 123 35.33 -16.97 -57.60
C ASP A 123 36.33 -17.64 -56.64
N ARG A 124 35.82 -18.30 -55.61
CA ARG A 124 36.60 -19.13 -54.68
C ARG A 124 36.00 -20.53 -54.63
N LYS A 125 36.49 -21.38 -55.52
CA LYS A 125 36.20 -22.82 -55.52
C LYS A 125 36.44 -23.45 -54.14
N ASN A 126 35.43 -24.15 -53.61
CA ASN A 126 35.49 -25.03 -52.44
C ASN A 126 35.69 -24.38 -51.04
N GLY A 127 35.03 -23.26 -50.75
CA GLY A 127 34.96 -22.74 -49.36
C GLY A 127 33.57 -22.91 -48.76
N PRO A 128 33.40 -23.61 -47.61
CA PRO A 128 32.13 -23.64 -46.91
C PRO A 128 32.06 -22.55 -45.81
N LEU A 129 30.83 -22.08 -45.57
CA LEU A 129 30.32 -21.28 -44.44
C LEU A 129 30.54 -19.74 -44.50
N ALA A 130 29.43 -19.04 -44.31
CA ALA A 130 29.20 -17.58 -44.37
C ALA A 130 30.41 -16.70 -43.96
N PRO A 131 30.88 -15.77 -44.82
CA PRO A 131 31.94 -14.84 -44.45
C PRO A 131 31.42 -13.71 -43.56
N VAL A 132 32.21 -13.30 -42.57
CA VAL A 132 31.93 -12.11 -41.76
C VAL A 132 32.58 -10.89 -42.40
N ILE A 133 31.80 -9.83 -42.59
CA ILE A 133 32.25 -8.58 -43.22
C ILE A 133 32.38 -7.48 -42.17
N SER A 134 33.46 -6.70 -42.26
CA SER A 134 33.62 -5.47 -41.48
C SER A 134 34.02 -4.33 -42.40
N SER A 135 33.30 -3.20 -42.34
CA SER A 135 33.65 -1.98 -43.06
C SER A 135 34.52 -1.06 -42.19
N PHE A 136 35.48 -0.39 -42.84
CA PHE A 136 36.30 0.66 -42.23
C PHE A 136 35.68 2.03 -42.49
N LYS A 137 36.04 2.99 -41.63
CA LYS A 137 35.60 4.40 -41.75
C LYS A 137 36.02 5.06 -43.06
N ASP A 138 37.10 4.59 -43.70
CA ASP A 138 37.58 5.10 -45.00
C ASP A 138 36.84 4.49 -46.21
N GLY A 139 35.87 3.61 -45.97
CA GLY A 139 35.07 2.93 -47.00
C GLY A 139 35.74 1.68 -47.58
N SER A 140 36.94 1.30 -47.11
CA SER A 140 37.48 -0.04 -47.34
C SER A 140 36.74 -1.07 -46.47
N PHE A 141 36.88 -2.36 -46.78
CA PHE A 141 36.22 -3.43 -46.06
C PHE A 141 37.07 -4.70 -46.06
N ASN A 142 36.84 -5.57 -45.08
CA ASN A 142 37.42 -6.90 -45.01
C ASN A 142 36.35 -7.97 -45.08
N ILE A 143 36.72 -9.11 -45.67
CA ILE A 143 35.91 -10.32 -45.74
C ILE A 143 36.71 -11.42 -45.04
N ASN A 144 36.17 -11.93 -43.93
CA ASN A 144 36.80 -12.97 -43.14
C ASN A 144 36.12 -14.30 -43.43
N TYR A 145 36.91 -15.30 -43.84
CA TYR A 145 36.43 -16.61 -44.25
C TYR A 145 36.43 -17.60 -43.09
N ASN A 146 35.36 -18.39 -43.00
CA ASN A 146 35.35 -19.59 -42.19
C ASN A 146 36.15 -20.67 -42.91
N TYR A 147 37.35 -20.95 -42.44
CA TYR A 147 38.20 -21.97 -43.04
C TYR A 147 38.52 -22.99 -41.96
N GLY A 148 37.79 -24.10 -41.97
CA GLY A 148 38.32 -25.33 -41.40
C GLY A 148 39.47 -25.77 -42.29
N VAL A 149 40.72 -25.47 -41.91
CA VAL A 149 41.88 -25.93 -42.69
C VAL A 149 42.90 -26.59 -41.80
N ASP A 150 43.30 -27.75 -42.29
CA ASP A 150 44.64 -28.29 -42.15
C ASP A 150 45.69 -27.16 -42.02
N GLY A 151 46.52 -27.27 -40.97
CA GLY A 151 47.48 -26.26 -40.53
C GLY A 151 48.67 -26.01 -41.47
N SER A 152 48.44 -25.94 -42.77
CA SER A 152 49.50 -25.66 -43.75
C SER A 152 48.95 -24.98 -44.99
N LYS A 153 48.64 -23.67 -44.90
CA LYS A 153 48.71 -22.66 -45.99
C LYS A 153 48.09 -21.33 -45.55
N TYR A 154 48.91 -20.43 -45.01
CA TYR A 154 48.63 -19.00 -45.07
C TYR A 154 48.95 -18.54 -46.49
N TYR A 155 47.95 -18.31 -47.35
CA TYR A 155 48.19 -17.74 -48.68
C TYR A 155 48.30 -16.22 -48.59
N HIS A 156 49.56 -15.74 -48.59
CA HIS A 156 49.94 -14.57 -49.38
C HIS A 156 49.78 -14.91 -50.87
N ASP A 157 49.45 -13.90 -51.68
CA ASP A 157 49.61 -13.77 -53.15
C ASP A 157 50.04 -15.01 -53.97
N ALA A 158 49.27 -15.36 -55.01
CA ALA A 158 49.79 -15.53 -56.39
C ALA A 158 48.74 -16.10 -57.38
N ALA A 159 48.73 -15.57 -58.60
CA ALA A 159 48.14 -16.21 -59.78
C ALA A 159 49.03 -17.35 -60.34
N PRO A 160 48.66 -18.02 -61.44
CA PRO A 160 48.03 -19.34 -61.48
C PRO A 160 49.01 -20.48 -61.86
N SER A 161 48.77 -21.69 -61.36
CA SER A 161 48.91 -22.98 -62.09
C SER A 161 49.01 -24.17 -61.12
N GLY A 162 48.48 -25.32 -61.56
CA GLY A 162 48.95 -26.63 -61.12
C GLY A 162 48.01 -27.38 -60.18
N SER A 163 47.41 -28.43 -60.74
CA SER A 163 46.67 -29.52 -60.10
C SER A 163 47.30 -30.09 -58.83
N ASP A 164 46.48 -30.48 -57.85
CA ASP A 164 46.49 -31.88 -57.42
C ASP A 164 45.24 -32.29 -56.63
N THR A 165 44.73 -33.45 -57.02
CA THR A 165 43.69 -34.27 -56.40
C THR A 165 44.25 -35.03 -55.20
N ASN A 166 43.51 -35.15 -54.08
CA ASN A 166 43.26 -36.39 -53.31
C ASN A 166 42.93 -36.16 -51.82
N GLY A 167 41.91 -36.89 -51.34
CA GLY A 167 42.00 -37.65 -50.09
C GLY A 167 41.38 -37.06 -48.81
N TYR A 168 40.11 -37.38 -48.54
CA TYR A 168 39.58 -37.44 -47.19
C TYR A 168 40.20 -38.66 -46.46
N GLY A 169 40.99 -38.42 -45.41
CA GLY A 169 41.62 -39.46 -44.57
C GLY A 169 41.10 -39.45 -43.13
N GLN A 170 40.81 -40.65 -42.63
CA GLN A 170 40.22 -40.98 -41.33
C GLN A 170 41.23 -40.83 -40.17
N ILE A 171 40.66 -40.68 -38.97
CA ILE A 171 41.24 -40.32 -37.66
C ILE A 171 42.24 -41.35 -37.13
N ASP A 172 43.43 -40.89 -36.69
CA ASP A 172 43.97 -41.20 -35.35
C ASP A 172 45.10 -40.23 -34.96
N GLY A 173 44.99 -39.61 -33.79
CA GLY A 173 46.09 -38.97 -33.06
C GLY A 173 46.67 -37.64 -33.57
N ASP A 174 45.84 -36.59 -33.74
CA ASP A 174 46.19 -35.16 -33.58
C ASP A 174 44.95 -34.34 -33.97
N TYR A 175 44.20 -33.85 -32.99
CA TYR A 175 42.96 -33.08 -33.24
C TYR A 175 43.30 -31.79 -34.00
N LYS A 176 43.07 -31.80 -35.31
CA LYS A 176 43.23 -30.63 -36.19
C LYS A 176 42.32 -29.51 -35.68
N LEU A 177 42.94 -28.40 -35.29
CA LEU A 177 42.30 -27.21 -34.74
C LEU A 177 41.22 -26.68 -35.70
N LYS A 178 39.93 -26.84 -35.37
CA LYS A 178 38.88 -26.14 -36.10
C LYS A 178 38.79 -24.71 -35.56
N ILE A 179 39.13 -23.76 -36.43
CA ILE A 179 38.98 -22.33 -36.18
C ILE A 179 37.79 -21.84 -37.03
N PHE A 180 36.78 -21.28 -36.39
CA PHE A 180 35.63 -20.67 -37.06
C PHE A 180 35.57 -19.18 -36.71
N GLY A 181 35.65 -18.31 -37.71
CA GLY A 181 35.37 -16.88 -37.53
C GLY A 181 33.88 -16.68 -37.28
N ILE A 182 33.55 -16.08 -36.13
CA ILE A 182 32.15 -15.87 -35.70
C ILE A 182 31.79 -14.39 -35.58
N GLY A 183 32.75 -13.48 -35.71
CA GLY A 183 32.50 -12.04 -35.68
C GLY A 183 33.73 -11.23 -36.07
N SER A 184 33.54 -10.02 -36.60
CA SER A 184 34.65 -9.09 -36.83
C SER A 184 34.20 -7.65 -36.74
N VAL A 185 35.04 -6.77 -36.18
CA VAL A 185 34.75 -5.34 -36.09
C VAL A 185 36.00 -4.50 -36.33
N SER A 186 35.85 -3.37 -37.04
CA SER A 186 36.91 -2.36 -37.17
C SER A 186 37.15 -1.70 -35.81
N VAL A 187 38.38 -1.77 -35.31
CA VAL A 187 38.77 -1.13 -34.03
C VAL A 187 39.43 0.23 -34.27
N ASP A 188 40.08 0.42 -35.42
CA ASP A 188 40.57 1.72 -35.89
C ASP A 188 40.56 1.81 -37.44
N GLN A 189 41.11 2.88 -37.99
CA GLN A 189 41.16 3.13 -39.45
C GLN A 189 42.03 2.14 -40.25
N SER A 190 42.79 1.28 -39.57
CA SER A 190 43.84 0.44 -40.12
C SER A 190 43.87 -0.98 -39.57
N SER A 191 43.03 -1.31 -38.58
CA SER A 191 42.98 -2.63 -37.95
C SER A 191 41.56 -3.07 -37.56
N TYR A 192 41.38 -4.37 -37.40
CA TYR A 192 40.13 -5.01 -37.01
C TYR A 192 40.36 -6.12 -35.99
N ALA A 193 39.40 -6.30 -35.09
CA ALA A 193 39.31 -7.45 -34.21
C ALA A 193 38.54 -8.57 -34.93
N LEU A 194 39.10 -9.77 -34.92
CA LEU A 194 38.49 -11.00 -35.45
C LEU A 194 38.19 -11.93 -34.29
N LEU A 195 36.90 -12.18 -34.04
CA LEU A 195 36.38 -13.13 -33.07
C LEU A 195 36.27 -14.51 -33.73
N PHE A 196 36.81 -15.54 -33.08
CA PHE A 196 36.77 -16.90 -33.57
C PHE A 196 36.58 -17.92 -32.46
N LYS A 197 35.88 -19.01 -32.79
CA LYS A 197 35.82 -20.22 -31.96
C LYS A 197 37.01 -21.10 -32.28
N GLN A 198 37.61 -21.63 -31.23
CA GLN A 198 38.69 -22.57 -31.30
C GLN A 198 38.30 -23.85 -30.55
N GLN A 199 38.20 -24.96 -31.29
CA GLN A 199 38.00 -26.26 -30.68
C GLN A 199 39.27 -26.70 -29.94
N ILE A 200 39.15 -27.03 -28.64
CA ILE A 200 40.24 -27.52 -27.80
C ILE A 200 40.25 -29.06 -27.81
N ASP A 201 39.08 -29.68 -27.65
CA ASP A 201 38.88 -31.13 -27.79
C ASP A 201 37.44 -31.46 -28.22
N ALA A 202 37.04 -32.73 -28.13
CA ALA A 202 35.72 -33.22 -28.54
C ALA A 202 34.54 -32.63 -27.75
N GLN A 203 34.78 -32.02 -26.59
CA GLN A 203 33.76 -31.50 -25.67
C GLN A 203 34.05 -30.07 -25.18
N ARG A 204 35.16 -29.43 -25.61
CA ARG A 204 35.60 -28.11 -25.14
C ARG A 204 35.97 -27.19 -26.30
N GLU A 205 35.45 -25.97 -26.25
CA GLU A 205 35.74 -24.89 -27.19
C GLU A 205 36.01 -23.59 -26.43
N ASN A 206 36.92 -22.75 -26.96
CA ASN A 206 37.16 -21.41 -26.46
C ASN A 206 36.77 -20.37 -27.51
N ILE A 207 36.26 -19.22 -27.04
CA ILE A 207 36.16 -18.01 -27.86
C ILE A 207 37.47 -17.23 -27.73
N SER A 208 38.04 -16.82 -28.85
CA SER A 208 39.31 -16.12 -28.93
C SER A 208 39.26 -14.94 -29.90
N ILE A 209 40.17 -13.98 -29.73
CA ILE A 209 40.25 -12.77 -30.56
C ILE A 209 41.66 -12.55 -31.08
N ASN A 210 41.76 -12.18 -32.35
CA ASN A 210 42.99 -11.69 -32.98
C ASN A 210 42.79 -10.24 -33.44
N ILE A 211 43.78 -9.37 -33.21
CA ILE A 211 43.80 -8.05 -33.86
C ILE A 211 44.63 -8.15 -35.13
N ARG A 212 44.06 -7.75 -36.26
CA ARG A 212 44.69 -7.80 -37.58
C ARG A 212 44.72 -6.44 -38.26
N SER A 213 45.74 -6.22 -39.08
CA SER A 213 45.84 -5.04 -39.94
C SER A 213 44.79 -5.11 -41.04
N LYS A 214 44.49 -3.98 -41.69
CA LYS A 214 43.63 -3.93 -42.88
C LYS A 214 44.16 -4.74 -44.06
N LYS A 215 45.42 -5.19 -44.01
CA LYS A 215 46.03 -6.11 -44.98
C LYS A 215 45.95 -7.58 -44.55
N GLY A 216 45.43 -7.85 -43.35
CA GLY A 216 45.28 -9.19 -42.77
C GLY A 216 46.43 -9.62 -41.86
N ASP A 217 47.49 -8.82 -41.71
CA ASP A 217 48.64 -9.14 -40.85
C ASP A 217 48.22 -9.20 -39.38
N LEU A 218 48.70 -10.18 -38.61
CA LEU A 218 48.43 -10.25 -37.17
C LEU A 218 49.18 -9.11 -36.45
N ILE A 219 48.45 -8.23 -35.77
CA ILE A 219 48.99 -7.09 -35.00
C ILE A 219 49.16 -7.48 -33.53
N ALA A 220 48.15 -8.13 -32.93
CA ALA A 220 48.18 -8.58 -31.54
C ALA A 220 47.70 -10.03 -31.42
N ASN A 221 48.34 -10.77 -30.52
CA ASN A 221 48.18 -12.20 -30.32
C ASN A 221 46.76 -12.61 -29.92
N LYS A 222 46.50 -13.92 -30.04
CA LYS A 222 45.29 -14.62 -29.64
C LYS A 222 44.95 -14.39 -28.16
N LEU A 223 43.98 -13.53 -27.90
CA LEU A 223 43.43 -13.27 -26.58
C LEU A 223 42.26 -14.22 -26.33
N VAL A 224 42.32 -14.95 -25.23
CA VAL A 224 41.29 -15.92 -24.84
C VAL A 224 40.18 -15.19 -24.10
N VAL A 225 38.95 -15.24 -24.64
CA VAL A 225 37.76 -14.61 -24.03
C VAL A 225 37.20 -15.51 -22.94
N THR A 226 37.10 -16.81 -23.20
CA THR A 226 36.64 -17.84 -22.24
C THR A 226 37.81 -18.76 -21.87
N ALA A 227 38.13 -18.89 -20.57
CA ALA A 227 39.37 -19.55 -20.12
C ALA A 227 39.19 -20.94 -19.46
N ASN A 228 37.96 -21.44 -19.26
CA ASN A 228 37.71 -22.43 -18.21
C ASN A 228 36.93 -23.68 -18.61
N ASN A 229 37.22 -24.34 -19.74
CA ASN A 229 36.58 -25.61 -20.12
C ASN A 229 35.03 -25.58 -20.22
N SER A 230 34.39 -24.42 -20.05
CA SER A 230 32.95 -24.22 -20.19
C SER A 230 32.58 -24.26 -21.68
N LEU A 231 31.50 -24.96 -22.03
CA LEU A 231 30.95 -24.89 -23.37
C LEU A 231 30.48 -23.45 -23.63
N SER A 232 31.14 -22.74 -24.55
CA SER A 232 30.70 -21.41 -25.00
C SER A 232 30.29 -21.49 -26.46
N GLU A 233 28.98 -21.46 -26.70
CA GLU A 233 28.43 -21.72 -28.02
C GLU A 233 28.15 -20.43 -28.82
N TYR A 234 27.91 -19.28 -28.18
CA TYR A 234 27.50 -18.07 -28.90
C TYR A 234 28.23 -16.83 -28.41
N ALA A 235 28.67 -15.97 -29.33
CA ALA A 235 29.32 -14.70 -29.00
C ALA A 235 29.26 -13.69 -30.15
N SER A 236 29.30 -12.42 -29.79
CA SER A 236 29.31 -11.30 -30.72
C SER A 236 30.24 -10.18 -30.23
N VAL A 237 30.67 -9.31 -31.15
CA VAL A 237 31.68 -8.28 -30.91
C VAL A 237 31.28 -6.93 -31.53
N ALA A 238 31.44 -5.86 -30.77
CA ALA A 238 31.16 -4.49 -31.22
C ALA A 238 32.25 -3.50 -30.80
N ALA A 239 32.57 -2.54 -31.68
CA ALA A 239 33.49 -1.45 -31.40
C ALA A 239 32.75 -0.30 -30.71
N LEU A 240 33.20 0.06 -29.51
CA LEU A 240 32.63 1.10 -28.67
C LEU A 240 33.00 2.50 -29.16
N SER A 241 32.17 3.49 -28.82
CA SER A 241 32.37 4.88 -29.24
C SER A 241 33.63 5.53 -28.67
N ASN A 242 34.15 5.00 -27.54
CA ASN A 242 35.40 5.43 -26.92
C ASN A 242 36.67 4.81 -27.56
N GLY A 243 36.53 4.01 -28.63
CA GLY A 243 37.64 3.36 -29.33
C GLY A 243 38.03 1.98 -28.78
N ASN A 244 37.38 1.51 -27.71
CA ASN A 244 37.50 0.14 -27.22
C ASN A 244 36.56 -0.80 -27.99
N TYR A 245 36.55 -2.09 -27.67
CA TYR A 245 35.54 -3.02 -28.18
C TYR A 245 35.06 -3.98 -27.08
N ALA A 246 33.78 -4.34 -27.14
CA ALA A 246 33.14 -5.27 -26.22
C ALA A 246 32.86 -6.60 -26.92
N VAL A 247 32.95 -7.68 -26.14
CA VAL A 247 32.68 -9.05 -26.58
C VAL A 247 31.66 -9.63 -25.64
N VAL A 248 30.48 -9.92 -26.15
CA VAL A 248 29.37 -10.53 -25.42
C VAL A 248 29.34 -12.02 -25.78
N TYR A 249 29.19 -12.89 -24.78
CA TYR A 249 29.21 -14.34 -24.98
C TYR A 249 28.36 -15.08 -23.94
N VAL A 250 27.90 -16.27 -24.31
CA VAL A 250 27.16 -17.18 -23.43
C VAL A 250 28.10 -18.20 -22.84
N GLU A 251 28.07 -18.36 -21.51
CA GLU A 251 28.70 -19.48 -20.82
C GLU A 251 27.63 -20.51 -20.43
N GLN A 252 27.76 -21.73 -20.95
CA GLN A 252 26.84 -22.83 -20.63
C GLN A 252 27.18 -23.42 -19.25
N SER A 253 26.66 -22.76 -18.23
CA SER A 253 26.53 -23.27 -16.86
C SER A 253 25.06 -23.65 -16.58
N ASN A 254 24.76 -24.23 -15.41
CA ASN A 254 23.39 -24.40 -14.94
C ASN A 254 23.25 -23.63 -13.62
N PRO A 255 22.63 -22.43 -13.61
CA PRO A 255 22.00 -21.69 -14.73
C PRO A 255 23.00 -21.17 -15.79
N GLN A 256 22.55 -20.95 -17.03
CA GLN A 256 23.37 -20.33 -18.10
C GLN A 256 23.60 -18.84 -17.81
N THR A 257 24.77 -18.31 -18.19
CA THR A 257 25.10 -16.89 -17.96
C THR A 257 25.50 -16.16 -19.24
N LEU A 258 24.91 -14.99 -19.47
CA LEU A 258 25.32 -14.06 -20.51
C LEU A 258 26.35 -13.10 -19.93
N LYS A 259 27.50 -12.97 -20.61
CA LYS A 259 28.67 -12.26 -20.09
C LYS A 259 29.25 -11.30 -21.11
N ALA A 260 29.95 -10.26 -20.64
CA ALA A 260 30.72 -9.35 -21.47
C ALA A 260 32.17 -9.17 -20.99
N LYS A 261 33.09 -8.93 -21.93
CA LYS A 261 34.45 -8.47 -21.68
C LYS A 261 34.80 -7.29 -22.58
N ILE A 262 35.47 -6.29 -22.02
CA ILE A 262 35.88 -5.07 -22.73
C ILE A 262 37.39 -5.10 -22.96
N PHE A 263 37.80 -4.77 -24.18
CA PHE A 263 39.19 -4.70 -24.59
C PHE A 263 39.50 -3.34 -25.21
N SER A 264 40.73 -2.85 -25.02
CA SER A 264 41.22 -1.67 -25.74
C SER A 264 41.43 -1.94 -27.23
N ALA A 265 41.54 -0.90 -28.06
CA ALA A 265 41.88 -1.03 -29.50
C ALA A 265 43.11 -1.91 -29.76
N GLY A 266 44.10 -1.90 -28.85
CA GLY A 266 45.31 -2.71 -28.93
C GLY A 266 45.16 -4.17 -28.46
N GLY A 267 43.95 -4.59 -28.06
CA GLY A 267 43.66 -5.93 -27.56
C GLY A 267 43.93 -6.16 -26.07
N ILE A 268 44.23 -5.11 -25.29
CA ILE A 268 44.41 -5.27 -23.83
C ILE A 268 43.04 -5.45 -23.17
N LEU A 269 42.86 -6.54 -22.41
CA LEU A 269 41.66 -6.77 -21.59
C LEU A 269 41.57 -5.68 -20.49
N LEU A 270 40.48 -4.92 -20.49
CA LEU A 270 40.23 -3.84 -19.52
C LEU A 270 39.39 -4.33 -18.33
N THR A 271 38.55 -5.35 -18.55
CA THR A 271 37.71 -5.98 -17.53
C THR A 271 38.28 -7.37 -17.22
N PRO A 272 39.15 -7.53 -16.20
CA PRO A 272 39.82 -8.80 -15.91
C PRO A 272 38.81 -9.92 -15.59
N ASN A 273 37.66 -9.57 -15.01
CA ASN A 273 36.52 -10.45 -14.85
C ASN A 273 35.48 -10.21 -15.95
N ALA A 274 34.71 -11.25 -16.26
CA ALA A 274 33.54 -11.12 -17.10
C ALA A 274 32.45 -10.34 -16.36
N ILE A 275 31.86 -9.35 -17.00
CA ILE A 275 30.66 -8.67 -16.51
C ILE A 275 29.51 -9.65 -16.71
N VAL A 276 28.84 -10.06 -15.63
CA VAL A 276 27.61 -10.86 -15.73
C VAL A 276 26.50 -9.90 -16.12
N LEU A 277 25.93 -10.10 -17.29
CA LEU A 277 24.83 -9.27 -17.80
C LEU A 277 23.47 -9.85 -17.42
N TYR A 278 23.37 -11.18 -17.36
CA TYR A 278 22.12 -11.90 -17.13
C TYR A 278 22.38 -13.38 -16.78
N GLN A 279 21.57 -13.96 -15.90
CA GLN A 279 21.57 -15.39 -15.56
C GLN A 279 20.20 -16.02 -15.86
N SER A 280 20.16 -17.22 -16.44
CA SER A 280 18.92 -17.89 -16.87
C SER A 280 18.95 -19.39 -16.64
N ASP A 281 17.82 -19.93 -16.19
CA ASP A 281 17.55 -21.37 -16.25
C ASP A 281 17.13 -21.84 -17.66
N SER A 282 16.85 -20.90 -18.56
CA SER A 282 16.51 -21.15 -19.97
C SER A 282 17.76 -21.19 -20.86
N LEU A 283 17.65 -21.87 -22.01
CA LEU A 283 18.71 -21.85 -23.03
C LEU A 283 18.81 -20.46 -23.66
N ILE A 284 20.03 -19.94 -23.72
CA ILE A 284 20.38 -18.63 -24.29
C ILE A 284 21.07 -18.84 -25.65
N TRP A 285 20.55 -18.20 -26.71
CA TRP A 285 21.08 -18.33 -28.07
C TRP A 285 21.40 -16.98 -28.71
N ASP A 286 22.42 -16.99 -29.57
CA ASP A 286 22.73 -15.95 -30.57
C ASP A 286 22.67 -14.50 -30.05
N PRO A 287 23.57 -14.10 -29.12
CA PRO A 287 23.65 -12.73 -28.68
C PRO A 287 24.16 -11.84 -29.81
N SER A 288 23.50 -10.72 -30.07
CA SER A 288 23.99 -9.64 -30.94
C SER A 288 24.36 -8.43 -30.09
N VAL A 289 25.42 -7.70 -30.44
CA VAL A 289 25.90 -6.54 -29.68
C VAL A 289 26.20 -5.38 -30.62
N GLN A 290 25.84 -4.17 -30.21
CA GLN A 290 26.14 -2.93 -30.92
C GLN A 290 26.57 -1.83 -29.96
N LYS A 291 27.26 -0.83 -30.48
CA LYS A 291 27.76 0.30 -29.68
C LYS A 291 26.66 1.32 -29.38
N THR A 292 26.72 1.96 -28.23
CA THR A 292 25.87 3.13 -27.94
C THR A 292 26.66 4.44 -28.11
N SER A 293 25.96 5.57 -28.24
CA SER A 293 26.57 6.89 -28.38
C SER A 293 27.29 7.36 -27.10
N ASN A 294 26.85 6.91 -25.92
CA ASN A 294 27.42 7.25 -24.61
C ASN A 294 28.66 6.41 -24.20
N GLY A 295 29.24 5.65 -25.13
CA GLY A 295 30.49 4.90 -24.87
C GLY A 295 30.30 3.50 -24.29
N GLY A 296 29.06 3.08 -24.07
CA GLY A 296 28.63 1.72 -23.72
C GLY A 296 28.27 0.85 -24.93
N PHE A 297 27.51 -0.22 -24.68
CA PHE A 297 26.97 -1.10 -25.72
C PHE A 297 25.56 -1.57 -25.39
N VAL A 298 24.80 -1.92 -26.41
CA VAL A 298 23.50 -2.60 -26.32
C VAL A 298 23.65 -4.02 -26.84
N PHE A 299 22.94 -4.96 -26.24
CA PHE A 299 22.89 -6.35 -26.68
C PHE A 299 21.45 -6.84 -26.83
N ALA A 300 21.26 -7.84 -27.67
CA ALA A 300 20.02 -8.58 -27.84
C ALA A 300 20.33 -10.08 -27.74
N VAL A 301 19.45 -10.88 -27.13
CA VAL A 301 19.65 -12.33 -27.00
C VAL A 301 18.32 -13.09 -26.99
N CYS A 302 18.31 -14.32 -27.51
CA CYS A 302 17.12 -15.18 -27.58
C CYS A 302 17.06 -16.20 -26.43
N ARG A 303 15.85 -16.54 -25.96
CA ARG A 303 15.62 -17.57 -24.92
C ARG A 303 14.65 -18.68 -25.35
N SER A 304 14.76 -19.87 -24.73
CA SER A 304 13.90 -21.04 -24.96
C SER A 304 12.40 -20.87 -24.71
N ALA A 305 11.99 -19.81 -24.00
CA ALA A 305 10.59 -19.47 -23.76
C ALA A 305 9.97 -18.57 -24.85
N GLY A 306 10.72 -18.29 -25.93
CA GLY A 306 10.21 -17.45 -26.99
C GLY A 306 10.42 -15.96 -26.77
N VAL A 307 11.30 -15.56 -25.86
CA VAL A 307 11.53 -14.16 -25.49
C VAL A 307 12.83 -13.65 -26.10
N VAL A 308 12.83 -12.41 -26.62
CA VAL A 308 14.07 -11.68 -26.92
C VAL A 308 14.33 -10.72 -25.77
N GLN A 309 15.49 -10.85 -25.13
CA GLN A 309 15.94 -9.88 -24.14
C GLN A 309 16.87 -8.87 -24.80
N LEU A 310 16.63 -7.59 -24.57
CA LEU A 310 17.60 -6.54 -24.83
C LEU A 310 18.28 -6.15 -23.53
N GLY A 311 19.48 -5.59 -23.63
CA GLY A 311 20.03 -4.83 -22.54
C GLY A 311 21.00 -3.77 -23.01
N THR A 312 21.06 -2.66 -22.28
CA THR A 312 22.07 -1.62 -22.47
C THR A 312 23.04 -1.64 -21.30
N PHE A 313 24.33 -1.57 -21.60
CA PHE A 313 25.40 -1.38 -20.65
C PHE A 313 26.00 0.02 -20.88
N SER A 314 26.02 0.86 -19.85
CA SER A 314 26.67 2.18 -19.85
C SER A 314 27.56 2.36 -18.62
N SER A 315 28.13 3.55 -18.42
CA SER A 315 28.79 3.92 -17.15
C SER A 315 27.82 4.05 -15.98
N GLU A 316 26.51 4.12 -16.26
CA GLU A 316 25.43 4.35 -15.28
C GLU A 316 24.80 3.02 -14.82
N GLY A 317 25.02 1.90 -15.53
CA GLY A 317 24.48 0.60 -15.12
C GLY A 317 24.18 -0.35 -16.29
N ILE A 318 23.48 -1.44 -15.97
CA ILE A 318 22.89 -2.39 -16.93
C ILE A 318 21.38 -2.20 -16.88
N ASN A 319 20.76 -1.88 -18.01
CA ASN A 319 19.29 -1.89 -18.15
C ASN A 319 18.93 -3.10 -18.99
N LEU A 320 18.00 -3.92 -18.53
CA LEU A 320 17.46 -5.06 -19.27
C LEU A 320 16.04 -4.73 -19.72
N PHE A 321 15.72 -5.01 -20.97
CA PHE A 321 14.38 -4.85 -21.52
C PHE A 321 13.93 -6.19 -22.08
N GLN A 322 12.74 -6.65 -21.69
CA GLN A 322 12.17 -7.86 -22.26
C GLN A 322 11.29 -7.52 -23.48
N ILE A 323 11.42 -8.31 -24.55
CA ILE A 323 10.51 -8.27 -25.69
C ILE A 323 9.73 -9.58 -25.71
N ASN A 324 8.40 -9.49 -25.60
CA ASN A 324 7.51 -10.63 -25.82
C ASN A 324 7.64 -11.14 -27.26
N GLY A 325 8.38 -12.22 -27.43
CA GLY A 325 8.42 -12.98 -28.66
C GLY A 325 7.46 -14.17 -28.59
N GLY A 326 7.23 -14.78 -29.75
CA GLY A 326 6.33 -15.93 -29.88
C GLY A 326 6.93 -17.24 -29.37
N THR A 327 6.19 -18.33 -29.46
CA THR A 327 6.51 -19.67 -28.94
C THR A 327 7.82 -20.32 -29.44
N SER A 328 8.54 -19.72 -30.38
CA SER A 328 9.84 -20.21 -30.87
C SER A 328 10.70 -19.07 -31.41
N VAL A 329 11.76 -18.70 -30.67
CA VAL A 329 12.70 -17.62 -31.03
C VAL A 329 14.14 -18.13 -31.01
N ASN A 330 14.83 -18.03 -32.15
CA ASN A 330 16.15 -18.68 -32.31
C ASN A 330 17.23 -17.77 -32.91
N GLU A 331 16.95 -16.54 -33.33
CA GLU A 331 17.93 -15.63 -33.94
C GLU A 331 17.54 -14.18 -33.65
N SER A 332 18.47 -13.35 -33.17
CA SER A 332 18.28 -11.90 -32.96
C SER A 332 19.45 -11.08 -33.51
N GLU A 333 19.13 -9.97 -34.16
CA GLU A 333 20.09 -8.98 -34.62
C GLU A 333 19.69 -7.59 -34.14
N ILE A 334 20.69 -6.78 -33.75
CA ILE A 334 20.48 -5.40 -33.32
C ILE A 334 21.35 -4.45 -34.13
N SER A 335 20.80 -3.27 -34.42
CA SER A 335 21.49 -2.16 -35.07
C SER A 335 21.16 -0.85 -34.37
N THR A 336 22.16 -0.03 -34.06
CA THR A 336 21.96 1.27 -33.41
C THR A 336 21.70 2.37 -34.42
N LEU A 337 20.68 3.19 -34.16
CA LEU A 337 20.40 4.39 -34.95
C LEU A 337 21.27 5.56 -34.46
N ASN A 338 21.56 6.49 -35.36
CA ASN A 338 22.35 7.68 -35.06
C ASN A 338 21.70 8.61 -34.03
N ASP A 339 20.39 8.49 -33.83
CA ASP A 339 19.65 9.26 -32.85
C ASP A 339 19.68 8.63 -31.45
N GLY A 340 20.10 7.37 -31.27
CA GLY A 340 20.09 6.69 -29.96
C GLY A 340 18.97 5.66 -29.79
N ARG A 341 18.12 5.46 -30.81
CA ARG A 341 17.21 4.31 -30.91
C ARG A 341 17.94 3.04 -31.31
N PHE A 342 17.27 1.90 -31.19
CA PHE A 342 17.78 0.60 -31.61
C PHE A 342 16.77 -0.09 -32.52
N ALA A 343 17.22 -0.65 -33.65
CA ALA A 343 16.42 -1.56 -34.46
C ALA A 343 16.79 -2.99 -34.08
N VAL A 344 15.81 -3.79 -33.70
CA VAL A 344 15.98 -5.19 -33.31
C VAL A 344 15.14 -6.03 -34.25
N THR A 345 15.73 -7.08 -34.81
CA THR A 345 15.04 -8.08 -35.61
C THR A 345 15.22 -9.46 -35.01
N TRP A 346 14.16 -10.25 -34.97
CA TRP A 346 14.21 -11.62 -34.47
C TRP A 346 13.24 -12.54 -35.19
N ARG A 347 13.46 -13.85 -35.03
CA ARG A 347 12.54 -14.87 -35.54
C ARG A 347 11.55 -15.27 -34.46
N ALA A 348 10.25 -15.29 -34.75
CA ALA A 348 9.21 -15.76 -33.83
C ALA A 348 8.04 -16.40 -34.59
N ASP A 349 7.53 -17.54 -34.14
CA ASP A 349 6.34 -18.23 -34.72
C ASP A 349 6.39 -18.40 -36.24
N LEU A 350 7.55 -18.78 -36.78
CA LEU A 350 7.78 -18.89 -38.23
C LEU A 350 7.65 -17.56 -39.00
N ALA A 351 7.76 -16.42 -38.32
CA ALA A 351 7.80 -15.07 -38.89
C ALA A 351 9.11 -14.37 -38.53
N ILE A 352 9.50 -13.41 -39.38
CA ILE A 352 10.56 -12.44 -39.06
C ILE A 352 9.85 -11.22 -38.48
N LYS A 353 10.24 -10.84 -37.26
CA LYS A 353 9.71 -9.68 -36.54
C LYS A 353 10.82 -8.61 -36.44
N GLY A 354 10.45 -7.34 -36.54
CA GLY A 354 11.36 -6.22 -36.35
C GLY A 354 10.69 -5.08 -35.59
N GLN A 355 11.43 -4.45 -34.68
CA GLN A 355 10.94 -3.32 -33.89
C GLN A 355 12.04 -2.27 -33.74
N ILE A 356 11.64 -0.99 -33.77
CA ILE A 356 12.52 0.11 -33.36
C ILE A 356 12.19 0.46 -31.91
N PHE A 357 13.18 0.45 -31.04
CA PHE A 357 13.11 0.82 -29.64
C PHE A 357 13.65 2.23 -29.44
N ASP A 358 12.88 3.09 -28.78
CA ASP A 358 13.36 4.39 -28.31
C ASP A 358 13.35 4.42 -26.78
N PRO A 359 14.51 4.33 -26.11
CA PRO A 359 14.57 4.42 -24.65
C PRO A 359 14.35 5.85 -24.12
N ARG A 360 13.81 6.78 -24.93
CA ARG A 360 13.76 8.24 -24.62
C ARG A 360 12.38 8.86 -24.78
N THR A 361 11.31 8.09 -24.99
CA THR A 361 10.02 8.64 -25.43
C THR A 361 8.86 8.53 -24.45
N ALA A 362 8.94 7.74 -23.37
CA ALA A 362 7.89 7.66 -22.36
C ALA A 362 8.42 7.10 -21.03
N PRO A 363 7.73 7.37 -19.91
CA PRO A 363 7.76 6.55 -18.71
C PRO A 363 7.64 5.06 -18.99
N VAL A 364 8.22 4.23 -18.13
CA VAL A 364 8.00 2.79 -18.09
C VAL A 364 7.21 2.41 -16.84
N ASP A 365 6.35 1.42 -16.99
CA ASP A 365 5.67 0.73 -15.89
C ASP A 365 6.07 -0.75 -15.94
N TRP A 366 6.87 -1.18 -14.97
CA TRP A 366 7.47 -2.50 -14.91
C TRP A 366 7.04 -3.24 -13.66
N THR A 367 6.72 -4.52 -13.84
CA THR A 367 6.42 -5.45 -12.76
C THR A 367 7.27 -6.71 -12.92
N GLY A 368 7.97 -7.08 -11.85
CA GLY A 368 8.76 -8.29 -11.75
C GLY A 368 7.94 -9.55 -11.45
N ASP A 369 8.66 -10.64 -11.24
CA ASP A 369 8.17 -11.95 -10.79
C ASP A 369 8.85 -12.37 -9.46
N ASP A 370 8.64 -13.59 -8.98
CA ASP A 370 9.10 -14.03 -7.64
C ASP A 370 10.62 -14.38 -7.54
N ILE A 371 11.48 -13.88 -8.44
CA ILE A 371 12.94 -14.11 -8.39
C ILE A 371 13.70 -12.78 -8.38
N GLY A 372 14.85 -12.66 -7.71
CA GLY A 372 15.60 -11.38 -7.74
C GLY A 372 15.98 -10.92 -9.16
N GLN A 373 15.53 -9.72 -9.54
CA GLN A 373 15.75 -9.08 -10.83
C GLN A 373 16.46 -7.72 -10.69
N GLN A 374 16.80 -7.15 -11.84
CA GLN A 374 17.37 -5.81 -11.93
C GLN A 374 16.60 -5.01 -12.98
N PHE A 375 15.96 -3.94 -12.52
CA PHE A 375 15.17 -3.02 -13.32
C PHE A 375 15.78 -1.62 -13.29
N ALA A 376 15.62 -0.89 -14.37
CA ALA A 376 16.09 0.47 -14.50
C ALA A 376 15.09 1.24 -15.35
N GLY A 377 14.62 2.35 -14.79
CA GLY A 377 13.81 3.36 -15.44
C GLY A 377 14.56 4.10 -16.53
N THR A 378 13.97 5.23 -16.89
CA THR A 378 14.27 6.07 -18.02
C THR A 378 14.80 7.41 -17.51
N LYS A 379 14.21 8.52 -17.96
CA LYS A 379 14.56 9.88 -17.55
C LYS A 379 13.29 10.69 -17.25
N PHE A 380 12.19 9.98 -17.09
CA PHE A 380 10.83 10.44 -16.85
C PHE A 380 10.35 9.72 -15.59
N GLY A 381 9.27 10.18 -14.95
CA GLY A 381 8.75 9.45 -13.79
C GLY A 381 8.24 8.06 -14.19
N ASP A 382 8.92 7.03 -13.70
CA ASP A 382 8.70 5.62 -14.00
C ASP A 382 8.09 4.89 -12.79
N HIS A 383 7.36 3.80 -13.05
CA HIS A 383 6.80 2.93 -12.01
C HIS A 383 7.50 1.58 -12.06
N LEU A 384 8.22 1.23 -11.00
CA LEU A 384 9.06 0.03 -10.93
C LEU A 384 8.63 -0.85 -9.75
N ARG A 385 8.17 -2.07 -10.02
CA ARG A 385 7.78 -3.07 -9.00
C ARG A 385 8.61 -4.34 -9.13
N GLY A 386 9.32 -4.77 -8.08
CA GLY A 386 10.16 -5.98 -8.06
C GLY A 386 9.36 -7.27 -7.85
N ALA A 387 8.29 -7.21 -7.05
CA ALA A 387 7.45 -8.34 -6.66
C ALA A 387 8.07 -9.26 -5.62
N GLY A 388 8.91 -10.24 -5.98
CA GLY A 388 9.48 -11.15 -4.98
C GLY A 388 10.93 -11.53 -5.27
N GLY A 389 11.69 -11.83 -4.21
CA GLY A 389 13.13 -12.05 -4.29
C GLY A 389 13.91 -10.76 -4.04
N ASN A 390 15.24 -10.84 -4.09
CA ASN A 390 16.09 -9.66 -3.84
C ASN A 390 16.30 -8.86 -5.13
N ASP A 391 15.54 -7.80 -5.29
CA ASP A 391 15.50 -6.97 -6.48
C ASP A 391 16.45 -5.78 -6.42
N THR A 392 16.70 -5.19 -7.59
CA THR A 392 17.42 -3.92 -7.69
C THR A 392 16.73 -3.02 -8.71
N LEU A 393 16.14 -1.93 -8.23
CA LEU A 393 15.38 -0.95 -9.00
C LEU A 393 16.16 0.36 -9.09
N PHE A 394 16.36 0.88 -10.31
CA PHE A 394 17.01 2.17 -10.55
C PHE A 394 16.02 3.13 -11.24
N GLY A 395 15.46 4.12 -10.55
CA GLY A 395 14.58 5.13 -11.16
C GLY A 395 15.31 5.96 -12.24
N SER A 396 16.56 6.31 -11.93
CA SER A 396 17.49 7.08 -12.77
C SER A 396 17.24 8.58 -12.72
N ALA A 397 16.33 9.13 -13.51
CA ALA A 397 16.00 10.55 -13.46
C ALA A 397 14.52 10.75 -13.75
N GLY A 398 13.92 11.79 -13.21
CA GLY A 398 12.46 11.87 -13.18
C GLY A 398 11.97 11.66 -11.76
N ASP A 399 10.66 11.75 -11.58
CA ASP A 399 10.03 11.58 -10.27
C ASP A 399 9.43 10.16 -10.27
N ASP A 400 10.17 9.20 -9.73
CA ASP A 400 9.93 7.77 -9.91
C ASP A 400 9.17 7.15 -8.72
N VAL A 401 8.38 6.10 -8.97
CA VAL A 401 7.70 5.29 -7.95
C VAL A 401 8.32 3.90 -7.91
N LEU A 402 8.90 3.53 -6.77
CA LEU A 402 9.65 2.29 -6.58
C LEU A 402 8.97 1.42 -5.50
N ASN A 403 8.74 0.15 -5.81
CA ASN A 403 8.22 -0.85 -4.88
C ASN A 403 9.08 -2.12 -5.00
N GLY A 404 9.84 -2.46 -3.95
CA GLY A 404 10.69 -3.65 -3.94
C GLY A 404 9.85 -4.93 -3.99
N GLY A 405 8.90 -5.03 -3.06
CA GLY A 405 8.08 -6.23 -2.87
C GLY A 405 8.65 -7.10 -1.75
N ASP A 406 8.48 -8.41 -1.85
CA ASP A 406 9.00 -9.36 -0.87
C ASP A 406 10.49 -9.60 -1.10
N GLY A 407 11.38 -9.12 -0.25
CA GLY A 407 12.80 -9.26 -0.55
C GLY A 407 13.73 -8.57 0.42
N GLY A 408 15.01 -8.57 0.05
CA GLY A 408 15.98 -7.64 0.60
C GLY A 408 16.53 -6.85 -0.58
N ASP A 409 15.87 -5.75 -0.89
CA ASP A 409 15.89 -5.10 -2.18
C ASP A 409 16.81 -3.88 -2.19
N ARG A 410 17.13 -3.40 -3.38
CA ARG A 410 17.86 -2.14 -3.56
C ARG A 410 17.00 -1.21 -4.40
N LEU A 411 16.53 -0.11 -3.80
CA LEU A 411 15.74 0.92 -4.45
C LEU A 411 16.60 2.18 -4.57
N ASP A 412 16.90 2.58 -5.79
CA ASP A 412 17.75 3.73 -6.10
C ASP A 412 16.95 4.70 -6.99
N GLY A 413 16.33 5.72 -6.39
CA GLY A 413 15.46 6.68 -7.11
C GLY A 413 16.25 7.47 -8.15
N GLY A 414 17.40 7.99 -7.73
CA GLY A 414 18.35 8.65 -8.62
C GLY A 414 18.19 10.16 -8.58
N ALA A 415 17.69 10.78 -9.64
CA ALA A 415 17.62 12.22 -9.78
C ALA A 415 16.21 12.71 -10.09
N GLY A 416 15.52 13.19 -9.08
CA GLY A 416 14.24 13.87 -9.17
C GLY A 416 13.60 13.85 -7.80
N TRP A 417 12.28 13.69 -7.75
CA TRP A 417 11.53 13.46 -6.53
C TRP A 417 10.99 12.03 -6.52
N ASP A 418 11.66 11.14 -5.80
CA ASP A 418 11.41 9.70 -5.91
C ASP A 418 10.66 9.16 -4.68
N LEU A 419 9.61 8.36 -4.92
CA LEU A 419 8.78 7.70 -3.92
C LEU A 419 9.16 6.22 -3.79
N ALA A 420 9.51 5.76 -2.59
CA ALA A 420 9.48 4.34 -2.26
C ALA A 420 8.18 4.00 -1.52
N THR A 421 7.38 3.08 -2.07
CA THR A 421 6.06 2.73 -1.54
C THR A 421 5.96 1.27 -1.12
N TYR A 422 5.36 1.06 0.06
CA TYR A 422 5.08 -0.26 0.65
C TYR A 422 3.57 -0.52 0.80
N ILE A 423 2.71 0.32 0.23
CA ILE A 423 1.25 0.33 0.48
C ILE A 423 0.54 -1.00 0.23
N ASP A 424 1.08 -1.82 -0.68
CA ASP A 424 0.54 -3.13 -1.04
C ASP A 424 1.04 -4.27 -0.14
N THR A 425 1.89 -3.95 0.84
CA THR A 425 2.53 -4.92 1.73
C THR A 425 1.65 -5.16 2.95
N PRO A 426 1.42 -6.43 3.34
CA PRO A 426 0.50 -6.75 4.44
C PRO A 426 1.08 -6.54 5.85
N ASP A 427 2.40 -6.42 5.96
CA ASP A 427 3.12 -6.30 7.24
C ASP A 427 3.74 -4.91 7.37
N ALA A 428 3.71 -4.36 8.58
CA ALA A 428 4.30 -3.06 8.90
C ALA A 428 5.79 -2.97 8.54
N VAL A 429 6.24 -1.76 8.25
CA VAL A 429 7.63 -1.43 7.89
C VAL A 429 8.27 -0.51 8.93
N ILE A 430 9.57 -0.71 9.11
CA ILE A 430 10.44 0.24 9.80
C ILE A 430 11.45 0.69 8.74
N ILE A 431 11.47 1.99 8.43
CA ILE A 431 12.36 2.56 7.41
C ILE A 431 13.12 3.74 8.02
N ASP A 432 14.44 3.70 7.88
CA ASP A 432 15.34 4.76 8.28
C ASP A 432 16.25 5.12 7.11
N LEU A 433 15.93 6.20 6.41
CA LEU A 433 16.73 6.67 5.27
C LEU A 433 18.12 7.17 5.68
N SER A 434 18.32 7.50 6.96
CA SER A 434 19.62 7.92 7.48
C SER A 434 20.55 6.73 7.74
N ASP A 435 19.99 5.55 8.03
CA ASP A 435 20.69 4.29 8.23
C ASP A 435 19.83 3.08 7.81
N ASN A 436 19.98 2.70 6.54
CA ASN A 436 19.30 1.53 5.96
C ASN A 436 19.54 0.21 6.72
N SER A 437 20.54 0.12 7.61
CA SER A 437 20.72 -1.08 8.45
C SER A 437 19.66 -1.23 9.55
N ASN A 438 18.88 -0.18 9.82
CA ASN A 438 17.75 -0.19 10.73
C ASN A 438 16.43 -0.60 10.04
N ASN A 439 16.42 -0.77 8.71
CA ASN A 439 15.22 -1.16 8.00
C ASN A 439 14.74 -2.55 8.49
N GLY A 440 13.44 -2.67 8.74
CA GLY A 440 12.83 -3.83 9.39
C GLY A 440 11.37 -4.04 8.98
N GLY A 441 10.74 -5.05 9.58
CA GLY A 441 9.41 -5.47 9.13
C GLY A 441 9.48 -6.03 7.71
N ALA A 442 8.56 -5.60 6.84
CA ALA A 442 8.60 -6.01 5.45
C ALA A 442 9.76 -5.39 4.65
N ALA A 443 10.31 -4.26 5.09
CA ALA A 443 11.50 -3.63 4.48
C ALA A 443 12.83 -4.25 4.97
N ALA A 444 12.79 -5.40 5.65
CA ALA A 444 13.96 -5.98 6.30
C ALA A 444 15.01 -6.46 5.29
N GLY A 445 16.11 -5.72 5.18
CA GLY A 445 17.20 -6.01 4.24
C GLY A 445 17.22 -5.07 3.04
N ASP A 446 16.25 -4.16 2.94
CA ASP A 446 16.16 -3.19 1.86
C ASP A 446 17.18 -2.06 2.01
N VAL A 447 17.64 -1.55 0.86
CA VAL A 447 18.59 -0.46 0.73
C VAL A 447 18.00 0.61 -0.19
N LEU A 448 17.54 1.70 0.42
CA LEU A 448 16.93 2.86 -0.23
C LEU A 448 17.96 3.99 -0.38
N ILE A 449 18.09 4.51 -1.60
CA ILE A 449 19.08 5.52 -1.98
C ILE A 449 18.43 6.55 -2.89
N GLY A 450 18.66 7.83 -2.61
CA GLY A 450 18.08 8.92 -3.40
C GLY A 450 16.56 8.82 -3.43
N ILE A 451 15.96 8.68 -2.25
CA ILE A 451 14.51 8.64 -2.05
C ILE A 451 14.14 9.86 -1.21
N GLU A 452 13.22 10.66 -1.71
CA GLU A 452 12.74 11.88 -1.07
C GLU A 452 11.33 11.71 -0.48
N SER A 453 10.60 10.69 -0.92
CA SER A 453 9.26 10.36 -0.43
C SER A 453 9.12 8.89 0.00
N LEU A 454 8.44 8.65 1.11
CA LEU A 454 8.11 7.32 1.62
C LEU A 454 6.61 7.18 1.82
N GLN A 455 6.08 6.03 1.42
CA GLN A 455 4.72 5.60 1.77
C GLN A 455 4.77 4.25 2.49
N GLY A 456 4.19 4.23 3.68
CA GLY A 456 4.00 3.05 4.52
C GLY A 456 2.98 2.06 3.96
N THR A 457 2.46 1.24 4.84
CA THR A 457 1.50 0.18 4.67
C THR A 457 0.16 0.60 5.30
N ASN A 458 -0.82 -0.30 5.37
CA ASN A 458 -2.06 -0.01 6.13
C ASN A 458 -1.94 -0.52 7.59
N GLN A 459 -0.71 -0.66 8.08
CA GLN A 459 -0.37 -1.13 9.42
C GLN A 459 0.52 -0.09 10.11
N GLY A 460 0.57 -0.10 11.45
CA GLY A 460 1.39 0.86 12.21
C GLY A 460 2.89 0.77 11.90
N ASP A 461 3.40 1.77 11.21
CA ASP A 461 4.73 1.87 10.64
C ASP A 461 5.65 2.82 11.41
N THR A 462 6.94 2.78 11.09
CA THR A 462 7.90 3.78 11.56
C THR A 462 8.75 4.27 10.40
N LEU A 463 8.52 5.52 9.98
CA LEU A 463 9.19 6.14 8.84
C LEU A 463 10.08 7.29 9.32
N THR A 464 11.38 7.20 9.04
CA THR A 464 12.37 8.23 9.38
C THR A 464 13.05 8.73 8.10
N SER A 465 12.97 10.03 7.86
CA SER A 465 13.53 10.68 6.68
C SER A 465 15.07 10.82 6.75
N VAL A 466 15.65 11.38 5.68
CA VAL A 466 17.05 11.84 5.64
C VAL A 466 17.14 13.29 5.16
N LEU A 467 18.21 13.98 5.55
CA LEU A 467 18.51 15.34 5.12
C LEU A 467 18.74 15.36 3.59
N GLY A 468 17.77 15.86 2.82
CA GLY A 468 17.88 15.98 1.37
C GLY A 468 19.15 16.73 0.97
N ALA A 469 19.79 16.34 -0.15
CA ALA A 469 21.13 16.79 -0.53
C ALA A 469 21.33 18.32 -0.65
N ASN A 470 20.26 19.12 -0.59
CA ASN A 470 20.26 20.59 -0.63
C ASN A 470 19.54 21.27 0.55
N GLY A 471 19.14 20.54 1.60
CA GLY A 471 18.27 21.05 2.67
C GLY A 471 16.79 21.19 2.25
N SER A 472 16.37 20.48 1.21
CA SER A 472 14.96 20.21 0.93
C SER A 472 14.44 19.20 1.94
N GLY A 473 13.24 19.39 2.47
CA GLY A 473 12.58 18.39 3.31
C GLY A 473 12.07 17.21 2.49
N SER A 474 11.67 16.16 3.20
CA SER A 474 11.13 14.91 2.69
C SER A 474 9.61 14.88 2.81
N GLU A 475 8.99 13.89 2.18
CA GLU A 475 7.54 13.63 2.28
C GLU A 475 7.31 12.22 2.81
N LEU A 476 6.58 12.08 3.91
CA LEU A 476 6.32 10.80 4.57
C LEU A 476 4.80 10.59 4.66
N HIS A 477 4.32 9.45 4.19
CA HIS A 477 2.92 9.03 4.27
C HIS A 477 2.82 7.76 5.12
N GLY A 478 2.12 7.82 6.24
CA GLY A 478 1.82 6.67 7.10
C GLY A 478 0.85 5.70 6.45
N ALA A 479 -0.21 6.27 5.85
CA ALA A 479 -1.33 5.61 5.19
C ALA A 479 -2.39 5.07 6.16
N GLY A 480 -2.23 3.86 6.69
CA GLY A 480 -3.21 3.32 7.64
C GLY A 480 -2.53 2.72 8.86
N GLY A 481 -3.19 2.76 10.01
CA GLY A 481 -2.62 2.27 11.26
C GLY A 481 -2.04 3.39 12.10
N GLY A 482 -1.58 3.09 13.31
CA GLY A 482 -0.96 4.11 14.17
C GLY A 482 0.54 4.21 13.89
N ASP A 483 0.94 5.25 13.16
CA ASP A 483 2.25 5.40 12.57
C ASP A 483 3.17 6.33 13.37
N ILE A 484 4.49 6.16 13.19
CA ILE A 484 5.50 7.05 13.74
C ILE A 484 6.28 7.68 12.58
N LEU A 485 6.09 8.98 12.34
CA LEU A 485 6.71 9.72 11.24
C LEU A 485 7.72 10.74 11.77
N LYS A 486 8.95 10.71 11.24
CA LYS A 486 10.06 11.57 11.70
C LYS A 486 10.74 12.29 10.54
N GLY A 487 10.55 13.61 10.45
CA GLY A 487 11.06 14.50 9.41
C GLY A 487 12.53 14.94 9.58
N GLN A 488 13.08 14.84 10.80
CA GLN A 488 14.49 15.15 11.10
C GLN A 488 14.91 16.61 10.82
N ASN A 489 15.58 16.91 9.71
CA ASN A 489 15.95 18.29 9.35
C ASN A 489 15.50 18.56 7.92
N GLY A 490 14.89 19.70 7.67
CA GLY A 490 14.28 19.98 6.37
C GLY A 490 13.03 20.81 6.55
N GLY A 491 12.34 21.16 5.45
CA GLY A 491 10.94 21.58 5.54
C GLY A 491 10.10 20.40 5.11
N ASP A 492 9.82 19.51 6.04
CA ASP A 492 9.28 18.18 5.79
C ASP A 492 7.75 18.20 5.70
N ARG A 493 7.18 17.22 5.01
CA ARG A 493 5.73 16.97 4.94
C ARG A 493 5.45 15.60 5.52
N LEU A 494 4.70 15.54 6.60
CA LEU A 494 4.36 14.31 7.30
C LEU A 494 2.84 14.17 7.24
N TYR A 495 2.39 13.10 6.60
CA TYR A 495 1.00 12.73 6.40
C TYR A 495 0.69 11.47 7.20
N GLY A 496 -0.10 11.59 8.27
CA GLY A 496 -0.53 10.44 9.10
C GLY A 496 -1.53 9.56 8.34
N GLU A 497 -2.61 10.19 7.88
CA GLU A 497 -3.74 9.62 7.13
C GLU A 497 -4.79 8.94 8.04
N GLU A 498 -4.90 7.61 8.10
CA GLU A 498 -5.86 6.93 8.99
C GLU A 498 -5.16 6.26 10.18
N GLY A 499 -5.55 6.61 11.41
CA GLY A 499 -5.06 5.92 12.61
C GLY A 499 -4.68 6.89 13.71
N ASP A 500 -4.10 6.40 14.81
CA ASP A 500 -3.62 7.28 15.89
C ASP A 500 -2.11 7.45 15.75
N ASP A 501 -1.69 8.56 15.13
CA ASP A 501 -0.33 8.77 14.65
C ASP A 501 0.54 9.60 15.60
N THR A 502 1.86 9.44 15.49
CA THR A 502 2.87 10.24 16.19
C THR A 502 3.84 10.88 15.20
N LEU A 503 3.80 12.20 15.11
CA LEU A 503 4.59 12.98 14.16
C LEU A 503 5.63 13.85 14.86
N GLU A 504 6.86 13.78 14.37
CA GLU A 504 7.99 14.61 14.77
C GLU A 504 8.59 15.29 13.53
N GLY A 505 8.22 16.55 13.26
CA GLY A 505 8.73 17.31 12.11
C GLY A 505 10.25 17.52 12.18
N GLY A 506 10.73 17.90 13.36
CA GLY A 506 12.15 18.11 13.62
C GLY A 506 12.56 19.57 13.41
N ALA A 507 13.63 19.80 12.67
CA ALA A 507 14.19 21.12 12.45
C ALA A 507 13.88 21.66 11.06
N GLY A 508 13.06 22.71 11.00
CA GLY A 508 12.86 23.54 9.83
C GLY A 508 11.47 24.13 9.85
N SER A 509 10.75 24.09 8.73
CA SER A 509 9.37 24.59 8.68
C SER A 509 8.52 23.51 8.05
N ASP A 510 7.87 22.75 8.91
CA ASP A 510 7.30 21.45 8.56
C ASP A 510 5.79 21.54 8.37
N ILE A 511 5.22 20.60 7.62
CA ILE A 511 3.77 20.40 7.51
C ILE A 511 3.47 19.06 8.15
N LEU A 512 2.71 19.08 9.24
CA LEU A 512 2.23 17.89 9.94
C LEU A 512 0.72 17.84 9.73
N ASP A 513 0.27 16.93 8.89
CA ASP A 513 -1.13 16.77 8.48
C ASP A 513 -1.55 15.33 8.74
N VAL A 514 -2.28 15.10 9.82
CA VAL A 514 -2.45 13.76 10.38
C VAL A 514 -3.70 13.03 9.89
N GLY A 515 -4.68 13.75 9.36
CA GLY A 515 -5.90 13.11 8.88
C GLY A 515 -6.86 12.70 10.00
N ASN A 516 -7.38 11.47 9.94
CA ASN A 516 -8.39 10.98 10.87
C ASN A 516 -7.73 10.14 11.97
N GLY A 517 -7.92 10.56 13.22
CA GLY A 517 -7.20 9.89 14.30
C GLY A 517 -7.34 10.60 15.63
N TRP A 518 -6.64 10.07 16.63
CA TRP A 518 -6.27 10.81 17.81
C TRP A 518 -4.76 11.03 17.83
N ASP A 519 -4.33 12.12 17.19
CA ASP A 519 -2.97 12.22 16.69
C ASP A 519 -2.06 13.13 17.53
N LEU A 520 -0.79 12.76 17.62
CA LEU A 520 0.23 13.44 18.42
C LEU A 520 1.27 14.15 17.55
N ALA A 521 1.34 15.48 17.67
CA ALA A 521 2.53 16.25 17.28
C ALA A 521 3.48 16.37 18.49
N THR A 522 4.69 15.82 18.39
CA THR A 522 5.67 15.85 19.49
C THR A 522 6.90 16.70 19.16
N TYR A 523 7.28 17.53 20.15
CA TYR A 523 8.48 18.37 20.14
C TYR A 523 9.50 17.95 21.21
N ILE A 524 9.33 16.75 21.79
CA ILE A 524 10.10 16.31 22.96
C ILE A 524 11.62 16.31 22.73
N ASN A 525 12.04 16.08 21.49
CA ASN A 525 13.45 16.00 21.09
C ASN A 525 14.05 17.36 20.64
N VAL A 526 13.28 18.46 20.68
CA VAL A 526 13.80 19.80 20.39
C VAL A 526 14.84 20.17 21.44
N ALA A 527 16.07 20.41 20.99
CA ALA A 527 17.19 20.68 21.88
C ALA A 527 17.34 22.17 22.24
N GLY A 528 17.33 22.49 23.54
CA GLY A 528 17.89 23.73 24.08
C GLY A 528 17.03 24.99 23.98
N GLN A 529 15.79 24.88 23.49
CA GLN A 529 14.81 25.97 23.45
C GLN A 529 13.39 25.42 23.59
N GLY A 530 12.48 26.19 24.17
CA GLY A 530 11.06 25.85 24.23
C GLY A 530 10.35 26.06 22.90
N VAL A 531 9.13 25.55 22.80
CA VAL A 531 8.23 25.68 21.65
C VAL A 531 7.03 26.55 22.00
N THR A 532 6.54 27.27 20.99
CA THR A 532 5.21 27.87 21.03
C THR A 532 4.40 27.20 19.93
N VAL A 533 3.30 26.56 20.31
CA VAL A 533 2.36 25.91 19.39
C VAL A 533 0.97 26.50 19.61
N ASP A 534 0.35 27.01 18.55
CA ASP A 534 -1.02 27.54 18.56
C ASP A 534 -1.82 26.88 17.43
N LEU A 535 -2.56 25.82 17.79
CA LEU A 535 -3.40 25.08 16.86
C LEU A 535 -4.50 25.94 16.22
N SER A 536 -4.87 27.07 16.83
CA SER A 536 -5.84 27.99 16.23
C SER A 536 -5.26 28.93 15.19
N ASN A 537 -3.93 29.08 15.17
CA ASN A 537 -3.23 29.94 14.23
C ASN A 537 -1.75 29.55 14.13
N ASN A 538 -1.44 28.64 13.21
CA ASN A 538 -0.08 28.17 12.95
C ASN A 538 0.94 29.30 12.68
N ALA A 539 0.51 30.49 12.24
CA ALA A 539 1.40 31.64 12.06
C ALA A 539 2.02 32.18 13.37
N ASN A 540 1.50 31.76 14.53
CA ASN A 540 2.03 32.09 15.85
C ASN A 540 3.08 31.08 16.34
N ASN A 541 3.27 29.95 15.64
CA ASN A 541 4.22 28.93 16.06
C ASN A 541 5.65 29.50 16.07
N ALA A 542 6.42 29.18 17.11
CA ALA A 542 7.73 29.76 17.35
C ALA A 542 8.65 28.83 18.15
N GLY A 543 9.91 29.24 18.33
CA GLY A 543 10.91 28.41 19.00
C GLY A 543 11.28 27.21 18.15
N GLY A 544 11.20 26.00 18.72
CA GLY A 544 11.39 24.75 17.96
C GLY A 544 10.33 24.49 16.89
N ALA A 545 9.13 25.06 17.01
CA ALA A 545 8.03 24.91 16.06
C ALA A 545 7.96 26.04 15.01
N LEU A 546 9.05 26.81 14.82
CA LEU A 546 9.01 28.02 14.01
C LEU A 546 8.76 27.72 12.52
N GLY A 547 7.57 28.10 12.06
CA GLY A 547 7.17 27.95 10.65
C GLY A 547 6.42 26.65 10.38
N ASP A 548 6.22 25.80 11.40
CA ASP A 548 5.44 24.58 11.28
C ASP A 548 3.97 24.88 11.07
N THR A 549 3.33 24.05 10.27
CA THR A 549 1.88 24.04 10.03
C THR A 549 1.33 22.71 10.52
N LEU A 550 0.53 22.76 11.58
CA LEU A 550 -0.16 21.60 12.16
C LEU A 550 -1.61 21.62 11.68
N VAL A 551 -2.04 20.52 11.07
CA VAL A 551 -3.39 20.32 10.54
C VAL A 551 -3.97 19.09 11.23
N ASP A 552 -5.22 19.20 11.65
CA ASP A 552 -6.00 18.14 12.31
C ASP A 552 -5.42 17.50 13.59
N ILE A 553 -4.32 18.01 14.16
CA ILE A 553 -3.74 17.54 15.44
C ILE A 553 -4.67 17.70 16.66
N GLU A 554 -4.92 16.61 17.41
CA GLU A 554 -5.62 16.58 18.70
C GLU A 554 -4.69 16.73 19.90
N VAL A 555 -3.48 16.17 19.81
CA VAL A 555 -2.52 16.08 20.92
C VAL A 555 -1.21 16.79 20.58
N VAL A 556 -0.75 17.65 21.48
CA VAL A 556 0.56 18.31 21.35
C VAL A 556 1.41 18.02 22.58
N GLN A 557 2.63 17.52 22.35
CA GLN A 557 3.66 17.39 23.36
C GLN A 557 4.77 18.42 23.14
N GLY A 558 5.03 19.19 24.19
CA GLY A 558 6.11 20.17 24.27
C GLY A 558 7.51 19.56 24.26
N SER A 559 8.49 20.44 24.39
CA SER A 559 9.91 20.13 24.57
C SER A 559 10.24 19.91 26.05
N ASN A 560 11.50 19.61 26.36
CA ASN A 560 11.98 19.57 27.76
C ASN A 560 12.36 20.97 28.30
N GLN A 561 11.79 22.03 27.74
CA GLN A 561 12.07 23.42 28.07
C GLN A 561 10.75 24.18 28.25
N ALA A 562 10.80 25.40 28.81
CA ALA A 562 9.58 26.19 29.03
C ALA A 562 8.81 26.48 27.73
N ASP A 563 7.61 25.92 27.62
CA ASP A 563 6.77 25.92 26.43
C ASP A 563 5.50 26.79 26.57
N THR A 564 4.88 27.08 25.44
CA THR A 564 3.55 27.71 25.38
C THR A 564 2.69 26.97 24.38
N LEU A 565 1.72 26.21 24.87
CA LEU A 565 0.85 25.35 24.07
C LEU A 565 -0.58 25.89 24.14
N THR A 566 -1.19 26.12 22.97
CA THR A 566 -2.55 26.62 22.84
C THR A 566 -3.33 25.75 21.88
N SER A 567 -4.44 25.20 22.34
CA SER A 567 -5.35 24.38 21.54
C SER A 567 -6.25 25.23 20.60
N ILE A 568 -7.19 24.55 19.93
CA ILE A 568 -8.26 25.13 19.11
C ILE A 568 -9.63 24.72 19.67
N ASP A 569 -10.63 25.61 19.60
CA ASP A 569 -12.01 25.33 20.01
C ASP A 569 -12.71 24.53 18.90
N ARG A 570 -12.83 23.21 19.06
CA ARG A 570 -13.38 22.31 18.04
C ARG A 570 -14.92 22.22 18.04
N GLY A 571 -15.58 22.69 19.10
CA GLY A 571 -17.03 22.52 19.28
C GLY A 571 -17.44 21.04 19.42
N GLY A 572 -18.47 20.74 20.22
CA GLY A 572 -19.03 19.38 20.31
C GLY A 572 -18.58 18.52 21.50
N GLY A 573 -17.71 19.02 22.40
CA GLY A 573 -17.44 18.40 23.70
C GLY A 573 -16.23 17.46 23.77
N THR A 574 -15.51 17.24 22.68
CA THR A 574 -14.16 16.66 22.66
C THR A 574 -13.14 17.80 22.71
N GLY A 575 -12.41 17.95 23.82
CA GLY A 575 -11.31 18.91 23.93
C GLY A 575 -9.99 18.34 23.43
N ALA A 576 -8.97 19.21 23.33
CA ALA A 576 -7.61 18.83 22.95
C ALA A 576 -6.81 18.29 24.15
N GLU A 577 -5.72 17.59 23.88
CA GLU A 577 -4.79 17.10 24.90
C GLU A 577 -3.41 17.77 24.76
N LEU A 578 -2.94 18.43 25.80
CA LEU A 578 -1.69 19.20 25.80
C LEU A 578 -0.76 18.68 26.90
N HIS A 579 0.49 18.39 26.54
CA HIS A 579 1.54 17.93 27.44
C HIS A 579 2.71 18.91 27.46
N GLY A 580 3.02 19.51 28.62
CA GLY A 580 4.16 20.42 28.80
C GLY A 580 5.51 19.70 28.80
N ALA A 581 5.53 18.43 29.23
CA ALA A 581 6.72 17.61 29.42
C ALA A 581 7.64 18.12 30.54
N GLY A 582 8.64 18.94 30.23
CA GLY A 582 9.53 19.46 31.26
C GLY A 582 9.78 20.92 31.02
N GLY A 583 9.75 21.76 32.05
CA GLY A 583 9.83 23.19 31.78
C GLY A 583 9.22 24.02 32.88
N ALA A 584 8.55 25.07 32.47
CA ALA A 584 7.70 25.90 33.31
C ALA A 584 6.69 26.44 32.32
N ASP A 585 5.71 25.62 32.04
CA ASP A 585 4.98 25.62 30.79
C ASP A 585 3.68 26.40 30.93
N THR A 586 3.18 26.92 29.81
CA THR A 586 1.89 27.59 29.76
C THR A 586 0.97 26.87 28.79
N LEU A 587 -0.05 26.17 29.33
CA LEU A 587 -0.99 25.36 28.56
C LEU A 587 -2.37 26.03 28.56
N THR A 588 -3.00 26.16 27.39
CA THR A 588 -4.32 26.80 27.24
C THR A 588 -5.27 25.97 26.36
N GLY A 589 -6.36 25.44 26.94
CA GLY A 589 -7.38 24.58 26.29
C GLY A 589 -8.52 25.32 25.55
N LYS A 590 -8.74 26.59 25.86
CA LYS A 590 -9.80 27.45 25.27
C LYS A 590 -11.24 26.97 25.55
N GLY A 591 -11.78 26.03 24.79
CA GLY A 591 -13.18 25.66 24.85
C GLY A 591 -13.34 24.20 24.46
N GLY A 592 -14.15 23.43 25.20
CA GLY A 592 -14.21 21.98 25.06
C GLY A 592 -14.07 21.28 26.40
N GLY A 593 -13.85 19.96 26.41
CA GLY A 593 -13.42 19.24 27.61
C GLY A 593 -11.96 18.86 27.44
N ASP A 594 -11.06 19.81 27.73
CA ASP A 594 -9.64 19.71 27.42
C ASP A 594 -8.87 18.92 28.50
N ARG A 595 -7.75 18.32 28.11
CA ARG A 595 -6.84 17.60 29.02
C ARG A 595 -5.47 18.26 29.00
N LEU A 596 -5.07 18.89 30.09
CA LEU A 596 -3.83 19.64 30.20
C LEU A 596 -2.92 18.99 31.25
N PHE A 597 -1.73 18.57 30.84
CA PHE A 597 -0.71 17.96 31.69
C PHE A 597 0.54 18.85 31.72
N GLY A 598 0.83 19.49 32.86
CA GLY A 598 2.05 20.28 33.06
C GLY A 598 3.30 19.39 33.07
N GLU A 599 3.21 18.27 33.79
CA GLU A 599 4.29 17.30 33.99
C GLU A 599 5.40 17.83 34.91
N ALA A 600 6.61 18.15 34.44
CA ALA A 600 7.69 18.56 35.33
C ALA A 600 7.94 20.07 35.25
N GLY A 601 7.73 20.78 36.37
CA GLY A 601 8.09 22.19 36.47
C GLY A 601 7.00 23.03 37.13
N ASN A 602 7.17 24.34 37.14
CA ASN A 602 6.14 25.21 37.75
C ASN A 602 5.24 25.74 36.64
N ASP A 603 4.12 25.06 36.41
CA ASP A 603 3.33 25.22 35.21
C ASP A 603 2.09 26.12 35.43
N ILE A 604 1.61 26.68 34.33
CA ILE A 604 0.41 27.51 34.26
C ILE A 604 -0.59 26.85 33.32
N LEU A 605 -1.65 26.29 33.89
CA LEU A 605 -2.69 25.58 33.14
C LEU A 605 -3.98 26.42 33.10
N ARG A 606 -4.52 26.63 31.91
CA ARG A 606 -5.81 27.31 31.70
C ARG A 606 -6.71 26.43 30.83
N GLY A 607 -7.65 25.72 31.44
CA GLY A 607 -8.64 24.90 30.73
C GLY A 607 -9.46 25.75 29.77
N GLY A 608 -10.23 26.69 30.31
CA GLY A 608 -11.04 27.61 29.51
C GLY A 608 -12.51 27.32 29.75
N ALA A 609 -13.34 27.27 28.72
CA ALA A 609 -14.76 26.98 28.86
C ALA A 609 -15.08 25.50 28.61
N GLY A 610 -15.61 24.80 29.60
CA GLY A 610 -16.19 23.47 29.45
C GLY A 610 -15.86 22.58 30.64
N GLY A 611 -15.49 21.33 30.40
CA GLY A 611 -15.30 20.35 31.46
C GLY A 611 -13.90 19.78 31.41
N ASP A 612 -12.94 20.49 31.96
CA ASP A 612 -11.53 20.26 31.71
C ASP A 612 -10.87 19.37 32.77
N VAL A 613 -9.81 18.66 32.40
CA VAL A 613 -8.92 17.92 33.29
C VAL A 613 -7.56 18.60 33.29
N LEU A 614 -7.15 19.11 34.45
CA LEU A 614 -5.90 19.82 34.64
C LEU A 614 -5.04 19.02 35.63
N ASP A 615 -3.87 18.57 35.18
CA ASP A 615 -2.87 17.91 36.02
C ASP A 615 -1.57 18.72 36.00
N GLY A 616 -1.20 19.32 37.13
CA GLY A 616 0.04 20.11 37.21
C GLY A 616 1.29 19.23 37.14
N GLY A 617 1.22 18.02 37.69
CA GLY A 617 2.35 17.11 37.78
C GLY A 617 3.24 17.36 39.00
N ALA A 618 4.53 17.60 38.78
CA ALA A 618 5.54 17.77 39.82
C ALA A 618 5.96 19.23 39.93
N ASP A 619 6.33 19.64 41.15
CA ASP A 619 6.67 21.01 41.55
C ASP A 619 5.44 21.85 41.93
N SER A 620 5.40 23.15 41.64
CA SER A 620 4.34 24.04 42.14
C SER A 620 3.57 24.65 40.97
N ASP A 621 2.32 24.20 40.84
CA ASP A 621 1.53 24.47 39.64
C ASP A 621 0.37 25.41 39.90
N THR A 622 0.00 26.15 38.85
CA THR A 622 -1.07 27.15 38.90
C THR A 622 -2.15 26.88 37.86
N ALA A 623 -3.36 26.52 38.30
CA ALA A 623 -4.54 26.55 37.45
C ALA A 623 -5.15 27.97 37.41
N VAL A 624 -5.50 28.47 36.22
CA VAL A 624 -5.97 29.83 36.00
C VAL A 624 -7.41 29.84 35.47
N PHE A 625 -8.30 30.51 36.19
CA PHE A 625 -9.72 30.65 35.86
C PHE A 625 -10.08 32.10 35.50
N SER A 626 -11.10 32.29 34.68
CA SER A 626 -11.56 33.60 34.19
C SER A 626 -12.50 34.27 35.19
N GLY A 627 -12.40 35.59 35.38
CA GLY A 627 -13.28 36.33 36.28
C GLY A 627 -12.88 36.25 37.75
N GLN A 628 -13.78 36.70 38.62
CA GLN A 628 -13.52 36.84 40.06
C GLN A 628 -13.77 35.54 40.80
N ARG A 629 -13.02 35.29 41.88
CA ARG A 629 -13.16 34.10 42.75
C ARG A 629 -14.58 33.85 43.23
N SER A 630 -15.34 34.92 43.50
CA SER A 630 -16.73 34.81 43.98
C SER A 630 -17.70 34.12 43.00
N ALA A 631 -17.31 33.94 41.75
CA ALA A 631 -18.09 33.23 40.73
C ALA A 631 -17.85 31.71 40.73
N TYR A 632 -16.98 31.19 41.60
CA TYR A 632 -16.54 29.79 41.59
C TYR A 632 -16.79 29.08 42.92
N THR A 633 -17.07 27.79 42.82
CA THR A 633 -17.06 26.83 43.94
C THR A 633 -15.88 25.89 43.77
N ILE A 634 -15.10 25.69 44.83
CA ILE A 634 -13.98 24.73 44.86
C ILE A 634 -14.35 23.64 45.86
N THR A 635 -14.31 22.39 45.42
CA THR A 635 -14.65 21.20 46.22
C THR A 635 -13.41 20.31 46.30
N ASP A 636 -12.97 19.96 47.51
CA ASP A 636 -12.02 18.85 47.71
C ASP A 636 -12.79 17.54 47.59
N ASN A 637 -12.39 16.68 46.64
CA ASN A 637 -13.07 15.42 46.39
C ASN A 637 -12.66 14.31 47.38
N LEU A 638 -11.68 14.57 48.26
CA LEU A 638 -11.13 13.63 49.24
C LEU A 638 -10.44 12.40 48.62
N ASP A 639 -10.13 12.46 47.32
CA ASP A 639 -9.41 11.42 46.56
C ASP A 639 -8.05 11.91 46.04
N GLY A 640 -7.60 13.09 46.50
CA GLY A 640 -6.39 13.77 46.02
C GLY A 640 -6.66 14.75 44.86
N THR A 641 -7.92 14.94 44.46
CA THR A 641 -8.30 15.90 43.41
C THR A 641 -9.25 16.97 43.92
N PHE A 642 -9.30 18.10 43.21
CA PHE A 642 -10.25 19.18 43.45
C PHE A 642 -11.19 19.35 42.26
N THR A 643 -12.46 19.67 42.51
CA THR A 643 -13.42 20.08 41.49
C THR A 643 -13.67 21.58 41.59
N VAL A 644 -13.46 22.33 40.51
CA VAL A 644 -13.75 23.76 40.42
C VAL A 644 -14.93 23.97 39.48
N THR A 645 -16.00 24.62 39.96
CA THR A 645 -17.20 24.88 39.15
C THR A 645 -17.52 26.37 39.11
N GLY A 646 -17.67 26.95 37.92
CA GLY A 646 -18.00 28.38 37.76
C GLY A 646 -18.22 28.82 36.31
N LEU A 647 -17.69 29.99 35.93
CA LEU A 647 -17.91 30.60 34.60
C LEU A 647 -17.27 29.78 33.48
N ASP A 648 -16.13 29.17 33.80
CA ASP A 648 -15.33 28.32 32.94
C ASP A 648 -15.90 26.89 32.84
N GLY A 649 -16.96 26.56 33.58
CA GLY A 649 -17.58 25.25 33.55
C GLY A 649 -17.23 24.40 34.78
N THR A 650 -16.96 23.11 34.62
CA THR A 650 -16.69 22.18 35.74
C THR A 650 -15.42 21.40 35.49
N ASP A 651 -14.36 21.80 36.17
CA ASP A 651 -13.00 21.36 35.91
C ASP A 651 -12.48 20.50 37.06
N ARG A 652 -11.69 19.48 36.72
CA ARG A 652 -11.06 18.58 37.69
C ARG A 652 -9.55 18.79 37.72
N LEU A 653 -9.04 19.09 38.90
CA LEU A 653 -7.65 19.47 39.15
C LEU A 653 -6.96 18.37 39.95
N THR A 654 -5.79 17.96 39.49
CA THR A 654 -4.89 17.02 40.19
C THR A 654 -3.50 17.66 40.24
N ASN A 655 -2.76 17.47 41.33
CA ASN A 655 -1.42 18.04 41.51
C ASN A 655 -1.35 19.55 41.18
N ILE A 656 -2.33 20.33 41.67
CA ILE A 656 -2.33 21.80 41.55
C ILE A 656 -2.28 22.40 42.95
N GLU A 657 -1.24 23.19 43.24
CA GLU A 657 -1.10 23.88 44.53
C GLU A 657 -1.79 25.24 44.54
N LEU A 658 -1.85 25.92 43.40
CA LEU A 658 -2.33 27.30 43.28
C LEU A 658 -3.49 27.40 42.29
N VAL A 659 -4.54 28.11 42.68
CA VAL A 659 -5.65 28.51 41.79
C VAL A 659 -5.74 30.02 41.71
N LYS A 660 -5.69 30.55 40.49
CA LYS A 660 -5.65 31.99 40.21
C LYS A 660 -6.92 32.47 39.52
N PHE A 661 -7.53 33.48 40.10
CA PHE A 661 -8.65 34.26 39.57
C PHE A 661 -8.18 35.69 39.25
N ASP A 662 -9.04 36.52 38.63
CA ASP A 662 -8.70 37.91 38.29
C ASP A 662 -8.41 38.79 39.51
N ASP A 663 -8.97 38.44 40.67
CA ASP A 663 -8.89 39.23 41.91
C ASP A 663 -8.02 38.60 43.02
N VAL A 664 -7.75 37.29 42.98
CA VAL A 664 -7.00 36.58 44.03
C VAL A 664 -6.33 35.31 43.51
N THR A 665 -5.24 34.90 44.17
CA THR A 665 -4.64 33.56 44.04
C THR A 665 -4.76 32.86 45.38
N GLU A 666 -5.29 31.64 45.39
CA GLU A 666 -5.51 30.82 46.58
C GLU A 666 -4.69 29.54 46.51
N THR A 667 -4.24 29.05 47.66
CA THR A 667 -3.52 27.77 47.77
C THR A 667 -4.50 26.66 48.09
N LEU A 668 -4.47 25.57 47.32
CA LEU A 668 -5.20 24.35 47.60
C LEU A 668 -4.46 23.54 48.67
N THR A 669 -5.18 22.99 49.64
CA THR A 669 -4.63 22.14 50.70
C THR A 669 -5.53 20.91 50.84
N PRO A 670 -5.07 19.70 50.47
CA PRO A 670 -5.86 18.47 50.62
C PRO A 670 -6.28 18.25 52.08
N GLY A 671 -7.54 17.84 52.26
CA GLY A 671 -8.33 17.91 53.49
C GLY A 671 -7.69 17.40 54.79
N ALA A 672 -7.96 18.12 55.87
CA ALA A 672 -7.46 17.90 57.22
C ALA A 672 -8.45 17.25 58.20
N GLU A 673 -9.56 16.63 57.77
CA GLU A 673 -10.51 16.01 58.72
C GLU A 673 -10.93 14.59 58.30
N ASN A 674 -10.30 13.58 58.94
CA ASN A 674 -10.76 12.19 59.03
C ASN A 674 -11.79 12.08 60.18
N HIS A 675 -12.90 11.37 59.99
CA HIS A 675 -13.95 11.22 61.00
C HIS A 675 -13.82 9.87 61.74
N ASP A 676 -13.79 9.88 63.08
CA ASP A 676 -13.82 8.64 63.86
C ASP A 676 -15.16 7.86 63.64
N PRO A 677 -15.17 6.52 63.71
CA PRO A 677 -16.40 5.72 63.61
C PRO A 677 -17.48 6.18 64.61
N ASP A 678 -18.73 6.33 64.16
CA ASP A 678 -19.78 6.98 64.95
C ASP A 678 -20.85 6.03 65.53
N ARG A 679 -20.91 4.78 65.04
CA ARG A 679 -21.88 3.78 65.49
C ARG A 679 -21.30 2.37 65.52
N LEU A 680 -21.63 1.60 66.55
CA LEU A 680 -21.29 0.18 66.71
C LEU A 680 -22.46 -0.57 67.39
N THR A 681 -23.06 -1.54 66.69
CA THR A 681 -24.20 -2.37 67.13
C THR A 681 -24.09 -3.81 66.61
N PHE A 682 -24.98 -4.72 67.03
CA PHE A 682 -25.21 -5.98 66.30
C PHE A 682 -26.01 -5.73 65.00
N LEU A 683 -26.05 -6.72 64.10
CA LEU A 683 -26.80 -6.60 62.84
C LEU A 683 -28.28 -6.21 63.02
N ASP A 684 -28.90 -6.62 64.12
CA ASP A 684 -30.27 -6.29 64.50
C ASP A 684 -30.43 -4.92 65.20
N ASP A 685 -29.37 -4.09 65.21
CA ASP A 685 -29.28 -2.79 65.88
C ASP A 685 -29.34 -2.83 67.42
N SER A 686 -29.22 -4.02 68.01
CA SER A 686 -29.15 -4.18 69.47
C SER A 686 -27.70 -4.09 70.00
N ASN A 687 -27.59 -3.87 71.32
CA ASN A 687 -26.32 -3.96 72.06
C ASN A 687 -26.39 -5.06 73.14
N ALA A 688 -27.20 -6.10 72.92
CA ALA A 688 -27.39 -7.17 73.87
C ALA A 688 -27.58 -8.52 73.19
N ALA A 689 -27.08 -9.59 73.82
CA ALA A 689 -27.28 -10.96 73.37
C ALA A 689 -27.51 -11.87 74.58
N SER A 690 -28.12 -13.04 74.38
CA SER A 690 -28.31 -14.04 75.42
C SER A 690 -27.88 -15.42 74.96
N VAL A 691 -27.41 -16.25 75.88
CA VAL A 691 -26.92 -17.59 75.61
C VAL A 691 -27.15 -18.53 76.79
N ASP A 692 -27.26 -19.83 76.57
CA ASP A 692 -27.42 -20.79 77.66
C ASP A 692 -26.07 -21.08 78.35
N ALA A 693 -26.12 -21.29 79.67
CA ALA A 693 -24.92 -21.43 80.51
C ALA A 693 -24.03 -22.65 80.18
N ASP A 694 -24.54 -23.63 79.42
CA ASP A 694 -23.82 -24.82 78.97
C ASP A 694 -23.32 -24.74 77.52
N ALA A 695 -23.59 -23.66 76.80
CA ALA A 695 -23.12 -23.48 75.43
C ALA A 695 -21.58 -23.31 75.39
N ILE A 696 -20.89 -24.20 74.67
CA ILE A 696 -19.44 -24.16 74.48
C ILE A 696 -19.12 -23.34 73.23
N THR A 697 -18.37 -22.24 73.40
CA THR A 697 -17.93 -21.31 72.33
C THR A 697 -19.04 -20.73 71.43
N PRO A 698 -20.18 -20.27 71.97
CA PRO A 698 -21.24 -19.68 71.15
C PRO A 698 -20.80 -18.35 70.51
N VAL A 699 -21.21 -18.15 69.26
CA VAL A 699 -21.23 -16.83 68.61
C VAL A 699 -22.44 -16.08 69.14
N LEU A 700 -22.20 -14.90 69.72
CA LEU A 700 -23.24 -14.08 70.36
C LEU A 700 -23.91 -13.13 69.37
N GLY A 701 -23.21 -12.78 68.30
CA GLY A 701 -23.75 -11.98 67.19
C GLY A 701 -22.66 -11.41 66.29
N THR A 702 -23.06 -10.98 65.09
CA THR A 702 -22.19 -10.25 64.15
C THR A 702 -22.33 -8.76 64.38
N LEU A 703 -21.20 -8.08 64.52
CA LEU A 703 -21.13 -6.63 64.72
C LEU A 703 -21.19 -5.89 63.39
N LYS A 704 -21.87 -4.74 63.40
CA LYS A 704 -21.80 -3.73 62.33
C LYS A 704 -21.43 -2.39 62.93
N ALA A 705 -20.61 -1.64 62.21
CA ALA A 705 -20.30 -0.26 62.50
C ALA A 705 -20.64 0.63 61.31
N HIS A 706 -20.83 1.91 61.59
CA HIS A 706 -20.92 2.94 60.58
C HIS A 706 -19.76 3.90 60.81
N ASP A 707 -19.08 4.20 59.71
CA ASP A 707 -18.09 5.23 59.61
C ASP A 707 -18.62 6.23 58.57
N PRO A 708 -18.66 7.54 58.90
CA PRO A 708 -19.01 8.57 57.93
C PRO A 708 -18.12 8.55 56.67
N ASP A 709 -16.88 8.04 56.77
CA ASP A 709 -15.93 7.96 55.67
C ASP A 709 -16.16 6.64 54.88
N THR A 710 -16.41 6.74 53.57
CA THR A 710 -16.77 5.58 52.74
C THR A 710 -15.52 4.84 52.20
N GLY A 711 -15.55 3.50 52.23
CA GLY A 711 -14.49 2.66 51.63
C GLY A 711 -13.33 2.26 52.54
N GLN A 712 -13.30 2.74 53.80
CA GLN A 712 -12.28 2.34 54.78
C GLN A 712 -12.53 0.95 55.38
N THR A 713 -11.46 0.23 55.75
CA THR A 713 -11.57 -1.10 56.37
C THR A 713 -11.63 -0.98 57.90
N LEU A 714 -12.77 -1.33 58.50
CA LEU A 714 -12.96 -1.26 59.95
C LEU A 714 -12.41 -2.49 60.68
N SER A 715 -11.69 -2.23 61.78
CA SER A 715 -11.11 -3.25 62.66
C SER A 715 -11.85 -3.31 64.00
N TYR A 716 -12.22 -4.52 64.44
CA TYR A 716 -12.97 -4.77 65.68
C TYR A 716 -12.11 -5.53 66.69
N ALA A 717 -12.14 -5.13 67.96
CA ALA A 717 -11.48 -5.84 69.05
C ALA A 717 -12.23 -5.71 70.37
N ILE A 718 -11.96 -6.61 71.32
CA ILE A 718 -12.35 -6.38 72.72
C ILE A 718 -11.46 -5.26 73.26
N ASP A 719 -12.08 -4.25 73.87
CA ASP A 719 -11.34 -3.12 74.39
C ASP A 719 -10.38 -3.54 75.52
N LEU A 720 -9.21 -2.90 75.60
CA LEU A 720 -8.19 -3.27 76.58
C LEU A 720 -8.59 -2.93 78.02
N SER A 721 -9.60 -2.07 78.21
CA SER A 721 -10.14 -1.72 79.53
C SER A 721 -11.26 -2.65 80.00
N ASP A 722 -11.69 -3.62 79.20
CA ASP A 722 -12.79 -4.51 79.56
C ASP A 722 -12.41 -5.51 80.67
N ALA A 723 -13.23 -5.60 81.71
CA ALA A 723 -12.99 -6.49 82.85
C ALA A 723 -13.17 -7.98 82.51
N ASN A 724 -13.78 -8.30 81.36
CA ASN A 724 -13.99 -9.66 80.84
C ASN A 724 -13.02 -10.00 79.69
N GLN A 725 -11.94 -9.24 79.51
CA GLN A 725 -10.91 -9.54 78.52
C GLN A 725 -10.39 -10.98 78.69
N GLY A 726 -10.48 -11.78 77.62
CA GLY A 726 -10.13 -13.21 77.61
C GLY A 726 -11.30 -14.19 77.79
N ARG A 727 -12.49 -13.73 78.24
CA ARG A 727 -13.74 -14.53 78.23
C ARG A 727 -14.52 -14.37 76.92
N PHE A 728 -14.39 -13.22 76.27
CA PHE A 728 -14.98 -12.92 74.97
C PHE A 728 -13.87 -12.59 73.96
N THR A 729 -14.16 -12.81 72.68
CA THR A 729 -13.23 -12.59 71.57
C THR A 729 -13.98 -12.12 70.34
N ILE A 730 -13.26 -11.50 69.40
CA ILE A 730 -13.76 -11.26 68.05
C ILE A 730 -13.24 -12.38 67.13
N THR A 731 -14.14 -13.06 66.45
CA THR A 731 -13.85 -14.10 65.45
C THR A 731 -14.32 -13.66 64.07
N ASN A 732 -13.73 -14.20 63.00
CA ASN A 732 -14.11 -13.90 61.61
C ASN A 732 -14.18 -12.40 61.29
N GLY A 733 -13.29 -11.60 61.89
CA GLY A 733 -13.16 -10.15 61.64
C GLY A 733 -14.17 -9.26 62.37
N ASN A 734 -15.40 -9.71 62.62
CA ASN A 734 -16.45 -8.88 63.24
C ASN A 734 -17.52 -9.64 64.07
N GLN A 735 -17.30 -10.91 64.45
CA GLN A 735 -18.26 -11.67 65.25
C GLN A 735 -17.85 -11.70 66.72
N LEU A 736 -18.73 -11.26 67.62
CA LEU A 736 -18.50 -11.36 69.06
C LEU A 736 -18.83 -12.77 69.55
N SER A 737 -17.86 -13.43 70.17
CA SER A 737 -17.95 -14.84 70.58
C SER A 737 -17.39 -15.05 71.99
N VAL A 738 -17.75 -16.15 72.63
CA VAL A 738 -17.10 -16.60 73.88
C VAL A 738 -15.77 -17.27 73.54
N ALA A 739 -14.67 -16.79 74.14
CA ALA A 739 -13.30 -17.14 73.76
C ALA A 739 -12.89 -18.58 74.13
N SER A 740 -13.37 -19.11 75.27
CA SER A 740 -13.29 -20.53 75.65
C SER A 740 -14.03 -20.80 76.98
N GLY A 741 -14.66 -21.96 77.11
CA GLY A 741 -15.36 -22.40 78.34
C GLY A 741 -16.86 -22.07 78.39
N THR A 742 -17.53 -22.55 79.44
CA THR A 742 -18.92 -22.24 79.77
C THR A 742 -19.02 -20.90 80.48
N LEU A 743 -20.07 -20.12 80.21
CA LEU A 743 -20.38 -18.92 81.00
C LEU A 743 -21.19 -19.32 82.24
N ASP A 744 -20.82 -18.82 83.41
CA ASP A 744 -21.69 -18.94 84.58
C ASP A 744 -22.99 -18.16 84.32
N ALA A 745 -24.12 -18.69 84.78
CA ALA A 745 -25.41 -18.02 84.64
C ALA A 745 -25.36 -16.63 85.31
N GLY A 746 -25.72 -15.59 84.55
CA GLY A 746 -25.54 -14.20 84.97
C GLY A 746 -25.47 -13.22 83.81
N THR A 747 -25.17 -11.94 84.10
CA THR A 747 -25.08 -10.88 83.09
C THR A 747 -23.65 -10.34 83.02
N TYR A 748 -23.12 -10.23 81.82
CA TYR A 748 -21.78 -9.71 81.52
C TYR A 748 -21.90 -8.43 80.69
N THR A 749 -20.98 -7.49 80.90
CA THR A 749 -20.83 -6.30 80.05
C THR A 749 -19.50 -6.40 79.34
N VAL A 750 -19.52 -6.31 78.01
CA VAL A 750 -18.36 -6.46 77.14
C VAL A 750 -18.15 -5.19 76.34
N LYS A 751 -17.02 -4.52 76.54
CA LYS A 751 -16.60 -3.34 75.79
C LYS A 751 -15.93 -3.76 74.50
N VAL A 752 -16.53 -3.40 73.38
CA VAL A 752 -15.98 -3.62 72.04
C VAL A 752 -15.51 -2.29 71.50
N ARG A 753 -14.30 -2.28 70.92
CA ARG A 753 -13.72 -1.14 70.22
C ARG A 753 -13.74 -1.36 68.71
N VAL A 754 -14.06 -0.32 67.95
CA VAL A 754 -13.93 -0.28 66.49
C VAL A 754 -13.03 0.89 66.09
N SER A 755 -12.15 0.68 65.10
CA SER A 755 -11.23 1.69 64.57
C SER A 755 -11.04 1.52 63.06
N ASP A 756 -10.97 2.65 62.38
CA ASP A 756 -10.67 2.88 60.97
C ASP A 756 -9.16 2.84 60.63
N GLY A 757 -8.30 2.82 61.66
CA GLY A 757 -6.84 2.85 61.53
C GLY A 757 -6.22 4.26 61.48
N HIS A 758 -7.04 5.33 61.49
CA HIS A 758 -6.59 6.71 61.31
C HIS A 758 -7.22 7.72 62.29
N GLY A 759 -7.53 7.34 63.53
CA GLY A 759 -8.11 8.29 64.48
C GLY A 759 -8.32 7.73 65.88
N GLY A 760 -9.27 8.33 66.60
CA GLY A 760 -9.84 7.77 67.82
C GLY A 760 -10.68 6.53 67.53
N ALA A 761 -10.74 5.60 68.49
CA ALA A 761 -11.59 4.41 68.38
C ALA A 761 -12.91 4.63 69.11
N LEU A 762 -14.02 4.20 68.52
CA LEU A 762 -15.31 4.14 69.22
C LEU A 762 -15.36 2.89 70.11
N VAL A 763 -15.61 3.09 71.40
CA VAL A 763 -15.80 2.00 72.38
C VAL A 763 -17.26 1.94 72.82
N LYS A 764 -17.88 0.75 72.73
CA LYS A 764 -19.27 0.53 73.11
C LYS A 764 -19.45 -0.69 74.00
N ASP A 765 -20.38 -0.58 74.95
CA ASP A 765 -20.73 -1.63 75.90
C ASP A 765 -21.85 -2.53 75.33
N PHE A 766 -21.61 -3.84 75.33
CA PHE A 766 -22.57 -4.89 74.97
C PHE A 766 -22.96 -5.70 76.20
N THR A 767 -24.24 -6.02 76.36
CA THR A 767 -24.77 -6.78 77.51
C THR A 767 -25.05 -8.23 77.12
N ILE A 768 -24.39 -9.20 77.77
CA ILE A 768 -24.55 -10.63 77.50
C ILE A 768 -25.23 -11.32 78.68
N VAL A 769 -26.35 -12.01 78.46
CA VAL A 769 -27.09 -12.74 79.50
C VAL A 769 -26.92 -14.25 79.33
N SER A 770 -26.42 -14.94 80.36
CA SER A 770 -26.30 -16.39 80.40
C SER A 770 -27.43 -17.04 81.22
N ASN A 771 -28.27 -17.87 80.60
CA ASN A 771 -29.51 -18.42 81.18
C ASN A 771 -29.36 -19.86 81.78
N PRO A 772 -30.09 -20.23 82.85
CA PRO A 772 -30.11 -21.60 83.43
C PRO A 772 -31.18 -22.53 82.80
N VAL A 773 -30.84 -23.82 82.61
CA VAL A 773 -31.67 -24.83 81.90
C VAL A 773 -32.71 -25.54 82.80
N VAL A 774 -33.97 -25.70 82.33
CA VAL A 774 -35.06 -26.47 83.00
C VAL A 774 -35.80 -27.36 81.98
N ASN A 775 -36.13 -28.61 82.38
CA ASN A 775 -36.47 -29.75 81.52
C ASN A 775 -37.99 -30.12 81.51
N GLY A 776 -38.59 -30.40 80.33
CA GLY A 776 -39.95 -30.94 80.14
C GLY A 776 -40.32 -31.15 78.65
N ASN A 777 -41.01 -32.27 78.32
CA ASN A 777 -41.38 -32.81 76.98
C ASN A 777 -40.91 -32.00 75.77
N HIS A 778 -39.92 -32.51 75.03
CA HIS A 778 -39.31 -31.78 73.94
C HIS A 778 -40.09 -32.00 72.66
N ALA A 779 -40.45 -30.93 71.95
CA ALA A 779 -40.93 -31.07 70.60
C ALA A 779 -39.90 -31.82 69.74
N PRO A 780 -40.33 -32.55 68.70
CA PRO A 780 -39.42 -32.99 67.65
C PRO A 780 -38.54 -31.82 67.20
N SER A 781 -37.25 -32.05 67.07
CA SER A 781 -36.25 -31.05 66.73
C SER A 781 -35.38 -31.54 65.58
N THR A 782 -34.67 -30.64 64.91
CA THR A 782 -33.79 -30.97 63.77
C THR A 782 -34.50 -31.73 62.63
N LEU A 783 -35.62 -31.20 62.15
CA LEU A 783 -36.32 -31.78 61.00
C LEU A 783 -35.39 -31.75 59.77
N ARG A 784 -35.31 -32.85 59.04
CA ARG A 784 -34.47 -33.01 57.86
C ARG A 784 -35.25 -33.67 56.72
N LEU A 785 -34.89 -33.28 55.50
CA LEU A 785 -35.30 -33.89 54.25
C LEU A 785 -34.03 -34.43 53.57
N ASN A 786 -33.95 -35.74 53.38
CA ASN A 786 -32.72 -36.43 52.93
C ASN A 786 -31.48 -36.09 53.78
N ASP A 787 -31.65 -36.04 55.11
CA ASP A 787 -30.62 -35.66 56.08
C ASP A 787 -30.03 -34.24 55.91
N ALA A 788 -30.67 -33.37 55.12
CA ALA A 788 -30.30 -31.97 54.91
C ALA A 788 -31.49 -31.00 55.10
N THR A 789 -31.22 -29.70 55.21
CA THR A 789 -32.23 -28.63 55.23
C THR A 789 -32.50 -28.03 53.84
N GLN A 790 -31.67 -28.38 52.84
CA GLN A 790 -31.84 -28.04 51.43
C GLN A 790 -31.58 -29.27 50.56
N VAL A 791 -32.38 -29.44 49.50
CA VAL A 791 -32.28 -30.57 48.57
C VAL A 791 -32.42 -30.03 47.15
N SER A 792 -31.74 -30.63 46.18
CA SER A 792 -31.90 -30.28 44.75
C SER A 792 -32.60 -31.39 43.98
N ILE A 793 -33.44 -31.01 43.03
CA ILE A 793 -34.05 -31.91 42.05
C ILE A 793 -33.83 -31.34 40.66
N ASN A 794 -33.68 -32.20 39.65
CA ASN A 794 -33.74 -31.74 38.28
C ASN A 794 -35.22 -31.55 37.89
N GLU A 795 -35.48 -30.60 36.99
CA GLU A 795 -36.82 -30.41 36.46
C GLU A 795 -37.34 -31.67 35.75
N ASN A 796 -38.68 -31.79 35.68
CA ASN A 796 -39.40 -32.94 35.14
C ASN A 796 -39.11 -34.30 35.81
N ALA A 797 -38.24 -34.36 36.82
CA ALA A 797 -37.92 -35.57 37.56
C ALA A 797 -38.95 -35.87 38.67
N LEU A 798 -39.17 -37.16 38.93
CA LEU A 798 -39.90 -37.60 40.12
C LEU A 798 -39.03 -37.45 41.37
N PHE A 799 -39.59 -36.99 42.48
CA PHE A 799 -38.88 -36.81 43.74
C PHE A 799 -39.51 -37.63 44.88
N ASN A 800 -38.67 -38.38 45.61
CA ASN A 800 -39.03 -39.13 46.82
C ASN A 800 -37.99 -38.83 47.92
N GLY A 801 -38.23 -37.82 48.75
CA GLY A 801 -37.34 -37.44 49.84
C GLY A 801 -37.72 -38.12 51.16
N THR A 802 -36.72 -38.52 51.94
CA THR A 802 -36.91 -39.14 53.26
C THR A 802 -36.99 -38.08 54.35
N LEU A 803 -38.03 -38.14 55.19
CA LEU A 803 -38.26 -37.25 56.31
C LEU A 803 -37.77 -37.89 57.61
N SER A 804 -36.97 -37.12 58.35
CA SER A 804 -36.43 -37.48 59.66
C SER A 804 -36.44 -36.29 60.61
N ALA A 805 -36.53 -36.55 61.91
CA ALA A 805 -36.37 -35.54 62.96
C ALA A 805 -35.86 -36.24 64.22
N SER A 806 -35.17 -35.50 65.08
CA SER A 806 -34.72 -35.97 66.39
C SER A 806 -35.67 -35.50 67.48
N ASP A 807 -36.25 -36.42 68.23
CA ASP A 807 -37.02 -36.06 69.41
C ASP A 807 -36.12 -36.15 70.66
N GLY A 808 -36.12 -35.12 71.50
CA GLY A 808 -35.35 -35.08 72.74
C GLY A 808 -35.76 -36.16 73.74
N ASP A 809 -36.97 -36.71 73.59
CA ASP A 809 -37.53 -37.79 74.39
C ASP A 809 -37.35 -39.17 73.72
N GLY A 810 -36.68 -39.23 72.56
CA GLY A 810 -36.26 -40.47 71.88
C GLY A 810 -37.32 -41.15 71.01
N ASP A 811 -38.40 -40.44 70.66
CA ASP A 811 -39.48 -40.97 69.82
C ASP A 811 -39.04 -41.07 68.34
N THR A 812 -39.23 -42.25 67.74
CA THR A 812 -38.79 -42.54 66.36
C THR A 812 -39.94 -42.70 65.35
N ASN A 813 -41.19 -42.58 65.77
CA ASN A 813 -42.36 -42.76 64.90
C ASN A 813 -43.26 -41.53 64.92
N LEU A 814 -42.74 -40.45 64.32
CA LEU A 814 -43.41 -39.15 64.21
C LEU A 814 -44.44 -39.15 63.08
N THR A 815 -45.48 -38.34 63.26
CA THR A 815 -46.48 -38.08 62.21
C THR A 815 -46.15 -36.76 61.52
N TRP A 816 -46.14 -36.76 60.19
CA TRP A 816 -45.79 -35.59 59.39
C TRP A 816 -47.01 -35.03 58.67
N SER A 817 -47.15 -33.70 58.68
CA SER A 817 -48.20 -32.98 57.97
C SER A 817 -47.64 -31.71 57.32
N PHE A 818 -48.33 -31.18 56.31
CA PHE A 818 -48.03 -29.86 55.79
C PHE A 818 -48.53 -28.77 56.76
N ASP A 819 -47.77 -27.68 56.89
CA ASP A 819 -48.21 -26.47 57.56
C ASP A 819 -48.57 -25.41 56.53
N ASP A 820 -49.88 -25.22 56.33
CA ASP A 820 -50.42 -24.27 55.35
C ASP A 820 -50.71 -22.89 55.95
N SER A 821 -50.27 -22.62 57.18
CA SER A 821 -50.54 -21.35 57.87
C SER A 821 -49.70 -20.16 57.35
N VAL A 822 -48.68 -20.42 56.53
CA VAL A 822 -47.74 -19.42 55.98
C VAL A 822 -47.96 -19.24 54.48
N ALA A 823 -48.21 -18.02 54.01
CA ALA A 823 -48.41 -17.77 52.57
C ALA A 823 -47.10 -17.95 51.77
N GLY A 824 -47.20 -18.41 50.51
CA GLY A 824 -46.06 -18.52 49.58
C GLY A 824 -45.35 -19.87 49.56
N HIS A 825 -45.90 -20.91 50.18
CA HIS A 825 -45.37 -22.28 50.14
C HIS A 825 -45.83 -23.06 48.90
N ALA A 826 -45.09 -24.12 48.53
CA ALA A 826 -45.40 -25.03 47.43
C ALA A 826 -46.00 -26.37 47.89
N ASN A 827 -46.54 -26.45 49.11
CA ASN A 827 -47.06 -27.69 49.72
C ASN A 827 -48.01 -28.49 48.80
N SER A 828 -48.81 -27.81 47.96
CA SER A 828 -49.78 -28.43 47.04
C SER A 828 -49.15 -29.34 45.99
N LEU A 829 -47.89 -29.08 45.58
CA LEU A 829 -47.13 -29.87 44.60
C LEU A 829 -46.69 -31.23 45.16
N PHE A 830 -46.71 -31.39 46.48
CA PHE A 830 -46.19 -32.57 47.17
C PHE A 830 -47.29 -33.35 47.90
N GLU A 831 -46.99 -34.61 48.20
CA GLU A 831 -47.75 -35.48 49.10
C GLU A 831 -46.82 -36.12 50.14
N ILE A 832 -47.32 -36.32 51.36
CA ILE A 832 -46.59 -37.02 52.42
C ILE A 832 -47.13 -38.43 52.54
N ASP A 833 -46.25 -39.41 52.38
CA ASP A 833 -46.54 -40.80 52.64
C ASP A 833 -46.14 -41.15 54.08
N ASN A 834 -47.14 -41.14 54.98
CA ASN A 834 -46.97 -41.52 56.38
C ASN A 834 -47.06 -43.05 56.63
N SER A 835 -47.21 -43.87 55.58
CA SER A 835 -47.44 -45.31 55.75
C SER A 835 -46.16 -46.08 56.16
N GLY A 836 -46.32 -47.08 57.03
CA GLY A 836 -45.22 -47.94 57.51
C GLY A 836 -44.54 -47.50 58.82
N THR A 837 -43.71 -48.36 59.41
CA THR A 837 -43.09 -48.20 60.74
C THR A 837 -41.67 -47.56 60.71
N GLY A 838 -41.24 -47.00 59.58
CA GLY A 838 -39.93 -46.34 59.39
C GLY A 838 -40.04 -44.85 59.02
N ASN A 839 -38.94 -44.27 58.49
CA ASN A 839 -38.88 -42.88 58.03
C ASN A 839 -39.97 -42.59 56.98
N LYS A 840 -40.62 -41.42 57.07
CA LYS A 840 -41.72 -41.03 56.16
C LYS A 840 -41.16 -40.43 54.89
N LEU A 841 -41.95 -40.39 53.81
CA LEU A 841 -41.50 -39.83 52.53
C LEU A 841 -42.30 -38.60 52.13
N LEU A 842 -41.60 -37.58 51.62
CA LEU A 842 -42.18 -36.49 50.85
C LEU A 842 -42.05 -36.81 49.36
N LYS A 843 -43.17 -36.92 48.65
CA LYS A 843 -43.20 -37.23 47.22
C LYS A 843 -43.76 -36.08 46.42
N LEU A 844 -43.25 -35.90 45.20
CA LEU A 844 -43.76 -34.91 44.27
C LEU A 844 -44.92 -35.51 43.45
N LYS A 845 -46.04 -34.78 43.34
CA LYS A 845 -47.25 -35.25 42.62
C LYS A 845 -47.10 -35.20 41.09
N ALA A 846 -46.35 -34.23 40.58
CA ALA A 846 -46.04 -34.05 39.17
C ALA A 846 -44.72 -33.27 39.04
N GLY A 847 -43.94 -33.53 37.98
CA GLY A 847 -42.65 -32.86 37.73
C GLY A 847 -42.78 -31.33 37.78
N ILE A 848 -41.74 -30.67 38.27
CA ILE A 848 -41.62 -29.20 38.27
C ILE A 848 -40.86 -28.80 37.01
N ASP A 849 -41.35 -27.77 36.33
CA ASP A 849 -40.77 -27.12 35.14
C ASP A 849 -39.98 -25.88 35.60
N TYR A 850 -38.71 -25.76 35.20
CA TYR A 850 -37.78 -24.73 35.65
C TYR A 850 -38.09 -23.35 35.06
N GLU A 851 -38.58 -23.30 33.81
CA GLU A 851 -38.98 -22.10 33.07
C GLU A 851 -40.29 -21.54 33.61
N ALA A 852 -41.16 -22.40 34.13
CA ALA A 852 -42.42 -21.99 34.74
C ALA A 852 -42.26 -21.30 36.11
N LEU A 853 -41.06 -21.32 36.71
CA LEU A 853 -40.78 -20.62 37.96
C LEU A 853 -40.51 -19.12 37.73
N PRO A 854 -40.95 -18.23 38.65
CA PRO A 854 -40.70 -16.79 38.54
C PRO A 854 -39.21 -16.44 38.39
N ALA A 855 -38.90 -15.41 37.59
CA ALA A 855 -37.53 -14.96 37.34
C ALA A 855 -36.80 -14.64 38.65
N GLY A 856 -35.63 -15.26 38.86
CA GLY A 856 -34.82 -15.15 40.08
C GLY A 856 -35.19 -16.13 41.21
N GLN A 857 -36.29 -16.88 41.08
CA GLN A 857 -36.73 -17.86 42.09
C GLN A 857 -36.55 -19.30 41.56
N LYS A 858 -35.36 -19.86 41.74
CA LYS A 858 -35.00 -21.21 41.24
C LYS A 858 -35.08 -22.31 42.31
N TYR A 859 -35.99 -22.10 43.27
CA TYR A 859 -36.28 -23.03 44.34
C TYR A 859 -37.75 -22.91 44.75
N VAL A 860 -38.29 -23.99 45.30
CA VAL A 860 -39.62 -24.02 45.93
C VAL A 860 -39.49 -24.30 47.42
N THR A 861 -40.33 -23.66 48.23
CA THR A 861 -40.29 -23.81 49.70
C THR A 861 -41.49 -24.63 50.17
N VAL A 862 -41.25 -25.69 50.94
CA VAL A 862 -42.27 -26.53 51.57
C VAL A 862 -42.16 -26.42 53.09
N TYR A 863 -43.30 -26.25 53.77
CA TYR A 863 -43.36 -26.17 55.24
C TYR A 863 -43.90 -27.48 55.79
N LEU A 864 -43.07 -28.18 56.54
CA LEU A 864 -43.39 -29.49 57.10
C LEU A 864 -43.44 -29.43 58.61
N LYS A 865 -44.44 -30.09 59.17
CA LYS A 865 -44.69 -30.18 60.60
C LYS A 865 -44.57 -31.63 61.06
N ALA A 866 -43.76 -31.87 62.10
CA ALA A 866 -43.62 -33.16 62.76
C ALA A 866 -44.24 -33.13 64.16
N ASP A 867 -45.00 -34.17 64.52
CA ASP A 867 -45.72 -34.31 65.78
C ASP A 867 -45.39 -35.66 66.45
N ASP A 868 -45.14 -35.62 67.77
CA ASP A 868 -44.77 -36.78 68.61
C ASP A 868 -45.98 -37.64 69.02
N GLY A 869 -47.21 -37.14 68.81
CA GLY A 869 -48.46 -37.83 69.11
C GLY A 869 -48.78 -37.98 70.60
N LYS A 870 -48.03 -37.34 71.52
CA LYS A 870 -48.23 -37.41 72.98
C LYS A 870 -49.14 -36.28 73.49
N ALA A 871 -49.81 -36.55 74.62
CA ALA A 871 -50.75 -35.61 75.22
C ALA A 871 -50.02 -34.39 75.81
N GLY A 872 -50.05 -33.28 75.07
CA GLY A 872 -49.28 -32.06 75.35
C GLY A 872 -49.01 -31.24 74.08
N GLY A 873 -49.04 -31.89 72.91
CA GLY A 873 -49.19 -31.23 71.59
C GLY A 873 -47.96 -30.46 71.11
N THR A 874 -46.76 -30.87 71.50
CA THR A 874 -45.52 -30.25 71.03
C THR A 874 -45.18 -30.76 69.64
N SER A 875 -45.15 -29.85 68.67
CA SER A 875 -44.82 -30.12 67.28
C SER A 875 -43.85 -29.05 66.79
N ALA A 876 -43.00 -29.40 65.83
CA ALA A 876 -42.11 -28.44 65.20
C ALA A 876 -42.42 -28.33 63.71
N THR A 877 -42.44 -27.10 63.23
CA THR A 877 -42.55 -26.77 61.81
C THR A 877 -41.20 -26.27 61.31
N GLN A 878 -40.78 -26.73 60.13
CA GLN A 878 -39.59 -26.23 59.46
C GLN A 878 -39.85 -26.03 57.96
N ALA A 879 -39.29 -24.96 57.42
CA ALA A 879 -39.23 -24.71 55.99
C ALA A 879 -38.06 -25.48 55.36
N PHE A 880 -38.31 -26.13 54.23
CA PHE A 880 -37.29 -26.74 53.38
C PHE A 880 -37.34 -26.09 52.01
N THR A 881 -36.19 -25.61 51.53
CA THR A 881 -36.05 -25.10 50.17
C THR A 881 -35.52 -26.21 49.26
N ILE A 882 -36.26 -26.48 48.18
CA ILE A 882 -35.88 -27.45 47.15
C ILE A 882 -35.44 -26.68 45.92
N ALA A 883 -34.16 -26.72 45.58
CA ALA A 883 -33.63 -26.11 44.36
C ALA A 883 -34.03 -26.95 43.13
N VAL A 884 -34.48 -26.31 42.06
CA VAL A 884 -34.80 -26.96 40.80
C VAL A 884 -33.66 -26.67 39.83
N ALA A 885 -33.04 -27.71 39.29
CA ALA A 885 -31.99 -27.61 38.29
C ALA A 885 -32.57 -27.77 36.88
N ASP A 886 -32.15 -26.87 36.00
CA ASP A 886 -32.47 -26.79 34.58
C ASP A 886 -31.86 -27.99 33.80
N LEU A 887 -32.63 -28.61 32.92
CA LEU A 887 -32.23 -29.67 31.99
C LEU A 887 -32.49 -29.19 30.55
N ASP A 888 -31.42 -28.82 29.86
CA ASP A 888 -31.46 -28.20 28.53
C ASP A 888 -32.27 -29.00 27.47
N GLU A 889 -33.37 -28.39 26.98
CA GLU A 889 -34.25 -28.90 25.94
C GLU A 889 -33.93 -28.19 24.61
N THR A 890 -33.24 -28.87 23.68
CA THR A 890 -32.63 -28.28 22.47
C THR A 890 -33.51 -27.24 21.73
N PRO A 891 -32.99 -26.03 21.42
CA PRO A 891 -33.82 -24.93 20.94
C PRO A 891 -34.22 -25.01 19.45
N PRO A 892 -35.31 -24.34 19.03
CA PRO A 892 -35.68 -24.15 17.62
C PRO A 892 -34.62 -23.34 16.86
N ASN A 893 -34.50 -23.60 15.55
CA ASN A 893 -33.56 -22.92 14.65
C ASN A 893 -33.73 -21.39 14.71
N GLN A 894 -32.65 -20.67 15.01
CA GLN A 894 -32.58 -19.22 15.03
C GLN A 894 -31.82 -18.72 13.81
N ALA A 895 -32.17 -17.53 13.30
CA ALA A 895 -31.41 -16.95 12.20
C ALA A 895 -30.08 -16.39 12.70
N PRO A 896 -29.04 -16.31 11.84
CA PRO A 896 -27.77 -15.69 12.20
C PRO A 896 -27.96 -14.24 12.65
N THR A 897 -27.12 -13.74 13.55
CA THR A 897 -27.16 -12.35 14.06
C THR A 897 -25.78 -11.72 14.05
N GLY A 898 -25.74 -10.38 14.09
CA GLY A 898 -24.48 -9.63 14.14
C GLY A 898 -23.63 -9.82 12.89
N VAL A 899 -24.21 -9.63 11.70
CA VAL A 899 -23.43 -9.60 10.46
C VAL A 899 -22.50 -8.38 10.53
N THR A 900 -21.19 -8.63 10.49
CA THR A 900 -20.15 -7.60 10.48
C THR A 900 -19.25 -7.78 9.26
N LEU A 901 -18.62 -6.70 8.85
CA LEU A 901 -17.57 -6.67 7.84
C LEU A 901 -16.31 -6.11 8.51
N SER A 902 -15.17 -6.78 8.35
CA SER A 902 -13.93 -6.40 9.05
C SER A 902 -13.25 -5.15 8.50
N GLY A 903 -13.64 -4.67 7.33
CA GLY A 903 -13.13 -3.45 6.72
C GLY A 903 -14.26 -2.60 6.15
N HIS A 904 -14.00 -1.32 5.96
CA HIS A 904 -15.01 -0.31 5.64
C HIS A 904 -14.56 0.65 4.54
N ALA A 905 -13.40 0.45 3.94
CA ALA A 905 -12.90 1.34 2.90
C ALA A 905 -12.22 0.57 1.76
N ALA A 906 -12.23 1.18 0.58
CA ALA A 906 -11.40 0.81 -0.55
C ALA A 906 -10.99 2.08 -1.28
N ASN A 907 -9.70 2.26 -1.55
CA ASN A 907 -9.23 3.43 -2.29
C ASN A 907 -9.85 3.44 -3.69
N GLU A 908 -10.05 4.64 -4.24
CA GLU A 908 -10.45 4.79 -5.63
C GLU A 908 -9.49 4.09 -6.59
N TYR A 909 -10.01 3.67 -7.75
CA TYR A 909 -9.26 2.92 -8.76
C TYR A 909 -8.60 1.60 -8.27
N ALA A 910 -8.91 1.14 -7.05
CA ALA A 910 -8.36 -0.11 -6.50
C ALA A 910 -8.57 -1.30 -7.44
N MET A 911 -7.52 -2.09 -7.65
CA MET A 911 -7.56 -3.20 -8.61
C MET A 911 -8.68 -4.19 -8.32
N ALA A 912 -9.33 -4.68 -9.37
CA ALA A 912 -10.33 -5.74 -9.26
C ALA A 912 -9.73 -6.98 -8.58
N GLY A 913 -10.36 -7.44 -7.50
CA GLY A 913 -9.88 -8.50 -6.63
C GLY A 913 -9.29 -8.01 -5.30
N ARG A 914 -9.03 -6.70 -5.12
CA ARG A 914 -8.61 -6.13 -3.83
C ARG A 914 -9.64 -6.44 -2.76
N GLU A 915 -9.21 -6.95 -1.62
CA GLU A 915 -10.10 -7.25 -0.50
C GLU A 915 -10.46 -5.97 0.26
N VAL A 916 -11.76 -5.77 0.46
CA VAL A 916 -12.32 -4.68 1.29
C VAL A 916 -12.47 -5.15 2.73
N GLY A 917 -12.87 -6.40 2.93
CA GLY A 917 -13.01 -7.00 4.24
C GLY A 917 -13.66 -8.37 4.22
N THR A 918 -13.57 -9.05 5.35
CA THR A 918 -14.16 -10.37 5.57
C THR A 918 -15.46 -10.25 6.38
N LEU A 919 -16.49 -10.94 5.91
CA LEU A 919 -17.79 -11.05 6.56
C LEU A 919 -17.75 -12.08 7.68
N SER A 920 -18.36 -11.72 8.80
CA SER A 920 -18.61 -12.63 9.92
C SER A 920 -20.03 -12.45 10.47
N ALA A 921 -20.57 -13.49 11.09
CA ALA A 921 -21.85 -13.46 11.79
C ALA A 921 -21.85 -14.59 12.82
N THR A 922 -22.73 -14.49 13.80
CA THR A 922 -22.88 -15.50 14.85
C THR A 922 -24.24 -16.20 14.73
N ASP A 923 -24.28 -17.48 15.03
CA ASP A 923 -25.51 -18.24 15.04
C ASP A 923 -25.62 -19.01 16.36
N ALA A 924 -26.77 -18.88 17.02
CA ALA A 924 -26.99 -19.46 18.35
C ALA A 924 -27.04 -21.00 18.31
N ASN A 925 -27.32 -21.58 17.14
CA ASN A 925 -27.26 -23.02 16.91
C ASN A 925 -25.88 -23.49 16.42
N ASN A 926 -24.93 -22.55 16.26
CA ASN A 926 -23.57 -22.76 15.79
C ASN A 926 -23.53 -23.44 14.39
N ASP A 927 -24.51 -23.10 13.55
CA ASP A 927 -24.59 -23.58 12.17
C ASP A 927 -23.50 -22.96 11.27
N VAL A 928 -23.13 -23.66 10.20
CA VAL A 928 -22.15 -23.16 9.22
C VAL A 928 -22.82 -22.11 8.34
N LEU A 929 -22.25 -20.90 8.32
CA LEU A 929 -22.85 -19.76 7.64
C LEU A 929 -22.39 -19.64 6.19
N SER A 930 -23.31 -19.13 5.36
CA SER A 930 -23.04 -18.73 3.98
C SER A 930 -23.49 -17.28 3.76
N TYR A 931 -22.83 -16.60 2.83
CA TYR A 931 -23.09 -15.19 2.54
C TYR A 931 -23.53 -14.99 1.09
N ALA A 932 -24.35 -13.97 0.88
CA ALA A 932 -24.76 -13.52 -0.44
C ALA A 932 -24.75 -11.98 -0.49
N LEU A 933 -24.24 -11.43 -1.59
CA LEU A 933 -24.29 -10.00 -1.88
C LEU A 933 -25.63 -9.72 -2.60
N LEU A 934 -26.52 -8.98 -1.92
CA LEU A 934 -27.83 -8.63 -2.44
C LEU A 934 -27.79 -7.36 -3.30
N ASP A 935 -26.89 -6.43 -2.95
CA ASP A 935 -26.55 -5.23 -3.72
C ASP A 935 -25.03 -5.11 -3.78
N ASP A 936 -24.51 -5.08 -5.01
CA ASP A 936 -23.07 -4.99 -5.31
C ASP A 936 -22.62 -3.54 -5.58
N ALA A 937 -23.46 -2.58 -5.20
CA ALA A 937 -23.30 -1.16 -5.46
C ALA A 937 -23.10 -0.86 -6.96
N GLY A 938 -23.86 -1.53 -7.84
CA GLY A 938 -23.78 -1.30 -9.29
C GLY A 938 -22.56 -1.97 -9.95
N GLY A 939 -22.15 -3.13 -9.43
CA GLY A 939 -21.02 -3.92 -9.91
C GLY A 939 -19.66 -3.39 -9.47
N ARG A 940 -19.60 -2.64 -8.37
CA ARG A 940 -18.34 -2.14 -7.76
C ARG A 940 -17.67 -3.17 -6.89
N PHE A 941 -18.46 -4.02 -6.23
CA PHE A 941 -17.97 -5.05 -5.32
C PHE A 941 -18.42 -6.44 -5.76
N MET A 942 -17.67 -7.46 -5.33
CA MET A 942 -18.04 -8.85 -5.52
C MET A 942 -17.80 -9.64 -4.24
N LEU A 943 -18.48 -10.78 -4.11
CA LEU A 943 -18.32 -11.69 -2.99
C LEU A 943 -17.54 -12.94 -3.43
N SER A 944 -16.47 -13.28 -2.71
CA SER A 944 -15.70 -14.50 -2.88
C SER A 944 -15.63 -15.27 -1.56
N GLY A 945 -16.51 -16.28 -1.41
CA GLY A 945 -16.70 -16.97 -0.14
C GLY A 945 -17.37 -16.06 0.89
N ASN A 946 -16.63 -15.67 1.94
CA ASN A 946 -17.05 -14.67 2.92
C ASN A 946 -16.29 -13.34 2.79
N ARG A 947 -15.60 -13.09 1.66
CA ARG A 947 -14.78 -11.88 1.48
C ARG A 947 -15.41 -10.94 0.46
N ILE A 948 -15.53 -9.68 0.81
CA ILE A 948 -15.93 -8.62 -0.11
C ILE A 948 -14.67 -8.12 -0.81
N LEU A 949 -14.69 -8.16 -2.14
CA LEU A 949 -13.60 -7.70 -3.00
C LEU A 949 -14.09 -6.57 -3.91
N VAL A 950 -13.19 -5.71 -4.35
CA VAL A 950 -13.44 -4.76 -5.44
C VAL A 950 -13.65 -5.55 -6.73
N ALA A 951 -14.71 -5.25 -7.46
CA ALA A 951 -15.03 -5.86 -8.75
C ALA A 951 -14.59 -4.99 -9.93
N ASP A 952 -14.70 -3.67 -9.80
CA ASP A 952 -14.37 -2.70 -10.83
C ASP A 952 -13.93 -1.38 -10.18
N GLY A 953 -12.62 -1.24 -9.96
CA GLY A 953 -12.02 -0.07 -9.32
C GLY A 953 -12.28 1.24 -10.06
N PHE A 954 -12.44 1.20 -11.38
CA PHE A 954 -12.75 2.38 -12.22
C PHE A 954 -14.13 2.99 -11.94
N ARG A 955 -14.93 2.37 -11.07
CA ARG A 955 -16.21 2.90 -10.60
C ARG A 955 -16.16 3.43 -9.17
N LEU A 956 -15.02 3.26 -8.51
CA LEU A 956 -14.67 3.87 -7.24
C LEU A 956 -13.85 5.11 -7.60
N ASP A 957 -14.44 6.27 -7.39
CA ASP A 957 -13.88 7.58 -7.71
C ASP A 957 -14.37 8.50 -6.60
N PHE A 958 -13.41 9.05 -5.83
CA PHE A 958 -13.68 9.82 -4.63
C PHE A 958 -14.40 11.14 -4.97
N GLU A 959 -13.97 11.80 -6.04
CA GLU A 959 -14.53 13.04 -6.59
C GLU A 959 -16.00 12.86 -6.98
N GLN A 960 -16.37 11.66 -7.45
CA GLN A 960 -17.75 11.32 -7.78
C GLN A 960 -18.57 10.93 -6.56
N ALA A 961 -18.06 10.03 -5.72
CA ALA A 961 -18.77 9.52 -4.55
C ALA A 961 -17.80 8.97 -3.50
N ARG A 962 -17.75 9.64 -2.34
CA ARG A 962 -16.90 9.27 -1.19
C ARG A 962 -17.28 7.97 -0.50
N SER A 963 -18.43 7.37 -0.83
CA SER A 963 -18.83 6.08 -0.28
C SER A 963 -19.94 5.42 -1.08
N HIS A 964 -20.06 4.10 -0.88
CA HIS A 964 -21.04 3.24 -1.51
C HIS A 964 -21.64 2.27 -0.51
N THR A 965 -22.94 2.02 -0.59
CA THR A 965 -23.60 1.03 0.26
C THR A 965 -23.73 -0.31 -0.46
N ILE A 966 -23.34 -1.38 0.21
CA ILE A 966 -23.61 -2.77 -0.19
C ILE A 966 -24.60 -3.41 0.78
N SER A 967 -25.44 -4.31 0.29
CA SER A 967 -26.36 -5.09 1.13
C SER A 967 -25.94 -6.55 1.13
N VAL A 968 -25.67 -7.11 2.31
CA VAL A 968 -25.21 -8.49 2.48
C VAL A 968 -26.24 -9.31 3.25
N GLN A 969 -26.42 -10.58 2.87
CA GLN A 969 -27.22 -11.56 3.60
C GLN A 969 -26.35 -12.70 4.13
N ALA A 970 -26.50 -13.02 5.42
CA ALA A 970 -25.98 -14.24 6.02
C ALA A 970 -27.12 -15.29 6.16
N SER A 971 -26.82 -16.57 5.90
CA SER A 971 -27.77 -17.68 6.02
C SER A 971 -27.16 -18.89 6.74
N ASP A 972 -27.97 -19.51 7.60
CA ASP A 972 -27.66 -20.75 8.34
C ASP A 972 -27.84 -22.05 7.51
N GLY A 973 -28.31 -21.94 6.26
CA GLY A 973 -28.60 -23.10 5.39
C GLY A 973 -29.84 -23.92 5.80
N ARG A 974 -30.54 -23.56 6.88
CA ARG A 974 -31.76 -24.19 7.40
C ARG A 974 -33.00 -23.30 7.27
N GLY A 975 -32.83 -22.09 6.73
CA GLY A 975 -33.89 -21.16 6.36
C GLY A 975 -33.90 -19.88 7.18
N GLY A 976 -33.02 -19.74 8.17
CA GLY A 976 -32.76 -18.47 8.85
C GLY A 976 -31.82 -17.60 8.00
N VAL A 977 -32.22 -16.35 7.81
CA VAL A 977 -31.43 -15.34 7.09
C VAL A 977 -31.48 -14.01 7.83
N THR A 978 -30.38 -13.27 7.76
CA THR A 978 -30.29 -11.89 8.26
C THR A 978 -29.53 -11.05 7.24
N SER A 979 -30.02 -9.83 6.99
CA SER A 979 -29.42 -8.91 6.04
C SER A 979 -28.97 -7.63 6.74
N GLN A 980 -27.83 -7.09 6.30
CA GLN A 980 -27.21 -5.89 6.84
C GLN A 980 -26.62 -5.08 5.69
N ASP A 981 -26.81 -3.77 5.76
CA ASP A 981 -26.16 -2.82 4.85
C ASP A 981 -24.82 -2.38 5.45
N PHE A 982 -23.79 -2.31 4.60
CA PHE A 982 -22.47 -1.79 4.93
C PHE A 982 -22.16 -0.63 4.00
N THR A 983 -21.68 0.47 4.58
CA THR A 983 -21.07 1.56 3.80
C THR A 983 -19.60 1.23 3.62
N ILE A 984 -19.15 1.27 2.37
CA ILE A 984 -17.75 1.20 1.98
C ILE A 984 -17.34 2.60 1.57
N ASP A 985 -16.46 3.21 2.35
CA ASP A 985 -15.86 4.50 2.06
C ASP A 985 -14.85 4.35 0.90
N VAL A 986 -14.76 5.39 0.09
CA VAL A 986 -13.78 5.48 -0.99
C VAL A 986 -12.63 6.32 -0.46
N GLY A 987 -11.42 5.76 -0.42
CA GLY A 987 -10.21 6.50 -0.06
C GLY A 987 -9.78 7.39 -1.22
N ASN A 988 -9.35 8.62 -0.92
CA ASN A 988 -8.91 9.62 -1.90
C ASN A 988 -7.43 9.44 -2.24
N ILE A 989 -7.07 9.39 -3.51
CA ILE A 989 -5.68 9.35 -3.99
C ILE A 989 -5.37 10.69 -4.68
N ASP A 990 -4.62 11.58 -4.01
CA ASP A 990 -4.33 12.93 -4.53
C ASP A 990 -2.86 13.32 -4.22
N PRO A 991 -1.97 13.59 -5.20
CA PRO A 991 -2.25 13.77 -6.63
C PRO A 991 -2.60 12.47 -7.35
N GLU A 992 -3.51 12.57 -8.31
CA GLU A 992 -4.04 11.44 -9.05
C GLU A 992 -3.08 11.04 -10.19
N PHE A 993 -2.71 9.75 -10.24
CA PHE A 993 -1.92 9.18 -11.33
C PHE A 993 -2.63 7.93 -11.87
N THR A 994 -3.57 8.17 -12.78
CA THR A 994 -4.44 7.10 -13.27
C THR A 994 -4.28 6.86 -14.77
N GLY A 995 -4.10 5.58 -15.10
CA GLY A 995 -4.09 5.04 -16.46
C GLY A 995 -5.39 4.33 -16.83
N GLY A 996 -5.96 4.72 -17.97
CA GLY A 996 -7.18 4.18 -18.54
C GLY A 996 -7.04 2.76 -19.06
N THR A 997 -8.15 2.22 -19.54
CA THR A 997 -8.21 0.88 -20.13
C THR A 997 -8.26 0.98 -21.65
N ALA A 998 -8.80 -0.06 -22.29
CA ALA A 998 -9.15 -0.01 -23.71
C ALA A 998 -10.62 0.35 -23.95
N ARG A 999 -11.31 0.86 -22.93
CA ARG A 999 -12.74 1.21 -22.93
C ARG A 999 -12.87 2.72 -22.97
N ASN A 1000 -14.12 3.20 -23.03
CA ASN A 1000 -14.36 4.63 -22.85
C ASN A 1000 -14.37 4.92 -21.34
N ASP A 1001 -13.32 5.54 -20.86
CA ASP A 1001 -13.07 5.78 -19.45
C ASP A 1001 -13.39 7.24 -19.06
N MET A 1002 -13.56 7.48 -17.77
CA MET A 1002 -13.91 8.79 -17.23
C MET A 1002 -13.16 9.02 -15.92
N PHE A 1003 -12.29 10.03 -15.90
CA PHE A 1003 -11.42 10.36 -14.77
C PHE A 1003 -11.55 11.81 -14.34
N TYR A 1004 -11.40 12.00 -13.03
CA TYR A 1004 -11.35 13.28 -12.34
C TYR A 1004 -10.07 13.29 -11.49
N GLY A 1005 -9.26 14.35 -11.59
CA GLY A 1005 -7.96 14.43 -10.91
C GLY A 1005 -8.02 15.06 -9.52
N GLY A 1006 -8.90 16.03 -9.32
CA GLY A 1006 -9.12 16.63 -7.99
C GLY A 1006 -8.49 18.01 -7.84
N VAL A 1007 -7.64 18.20 -6.81
CA VAL A 1007 -7.15 19.53 -6.39
C VAL A 1007 -5.63 19.73 -6.40
N LYS A 1008 -4.81 18.67 -6.55
CA LYS A 1008 -3.34 18.77 -6.74
C LYS A 1008 -2.98 18.63 -8.22
N ASN A 1009 -1.70 18.38 -8.53
CA ASN A 1009 -1.25 18.34 -9.93
C ASN A 1009 -1.32 16.90 -10.44
N ASP A 1010 -2.30 16.63 -11.30
CA ASP A 1010 -2.65 15.25 -11.64
C ASP A 1010 -2.08 14.82 -12.99
N VAL A 1011 -1.97 13.50 -13.18
CA VAL A 1011 -1.62 12.88 -14.46
C VAL A 1011 -2.67 11.84 -14.84
N LEU A 1012 -3.52 12.20 -15.80
CA LEU A 1012 -4.59 11.32 -16.28
C LEU A 1012 -4.28 10.83 -17.69
N LEU A 1013 -4.25 9.51 -17.90
CA LEU A 1013 -4.00 8.87 -19.19
C LEU A 1013 -5.24 8.11 -19.65
N GLY A 1014 -5.80 8.41 -20.82
CA GLY A 1014 -7.01 7.78 -21.37
C GLY A 1014 -6.76 6.40 -22.00
N ASN A 1015 -5.57 6.16 -22.54
CA ASN A 1015 -5.18 4.95 -23.27
C ASN A 1015 -6.00 4.72 -24.57
N LEU A 1016 -6.71 3.59 -24.74
CA LEU A 1016 -7.54 3.39 -25.94
C LEU A 1016 -8.99 3.62 -25.58
N GLY A 1017 -9.71 4.45 -26.32
CA GLY A 1017 -11.07 4.72 -25.88
C GLY A 1017 -11.75 5.87 -26.60
N ASN A 1018 -12.69 6.50 -25.90
CA ASN A 1018 -13.21 7.82 -26.20
C ASN A 1018 -13.45 8.41 -24.82
N ASP A 1019 -12.38 8.92 -24.26
CA ASP A 1019 -12.24 9.07 -22.82
C ASP A 1019 -12.63 10.47 -22.38
N ARG A 1020 -12.90 10.62 -21.10
CA ARG A 1020 -13.24 11.90 -20.48
C ARG A 1020 -12.31 12.14 -19.32
N LEU A 1021 -11.36 13.06 -19.51
CA LEU A 1021 -10.33 13.36 -18.53
C LEU A 1021 -10.55 14.79 -18.03
N PHE A 1022 -10.72 14.95 -16.72
CA PHE A 1022 -10.90 16.25 -16.07
C PHE A 1022 -9.86 16.42 -14.96
N GLY A 1023 -8.91 17.33 -15.11
CA GLY A 1023 -7.85 17.57 -14.14
C GLY A 1023 -8.42 18.09 -12.82
N GLY A 1024 -9.08 19.24 -12.86
CA GLY A 1024 -9.71 19.81 -11.69
C GLY A 1024 -9.02 21.09 -11.31
N ALA A 1025 -8.55 21.26 -10.08
CA ALA A 1025 -7.64 22.36 -9.74
C ALA A 1025 -6.23 21.79 -9.63
N GLY A 1026 -5.21 22.52 -10.08
CA GLY A 1026 -3.89 21.91 -10.21
C GLY A 1026 -3.17 22.37 -11.46
N ASN A 1027 -1.94 21.92 -11.68
CA ASN A 1027 -1.28 22.07 -12.97
C ASN A 1027 -1.18 20.68 -13.61
N ASP A 1028 -2.24 20.28 -14.27
CA ASP A 1028 -2.49 18.88 -14.58
C ASP A 1028 -1.90 18.50 -15.93
N THR A 1029 -1.65 17.22 -16.12
CA THR A 1029 -1.18 16.62 -17.37
C THR A 1029 -2.15 15.55 -17.83
N LEU A 1030 -3.00 15.88 -18.79
CA LEU A 1030 -4.01 14.97 -19.33
C LEU A 1030 -3.59 14.47 -20.71
N LYS A 1031 -3.56 13.16 -20.92
CA LYS A 1031 -3.29 12.53 -22.22
C LYS A 1031 -4.43 11.63 -22.64
N GLY A 1032 -5.21 12.04 -23.64
CA GLY A 1032 -6.33 11.26 -24.17
C GLY A 1032 -5.90 9.95 -24.82
N GLU A 1033 -4.70 9.96 -25.44
CA GLU A 1033 -4.20 8.83 -26.18
C GLU A 1033 -5.05 8.48 -27.43
N ALA A 1034 -5.35 7.22 -27.71
CA ALA A 1034 -6.00 6.83 -28.96
C ALA A 1034 -7.51 6.77 -28.81
N GLY A 1035 -8.21 7.73 -29.42
CA GLY A 1035 -9.67 7.79 -29.27
C GLY A 1035 -10.23 9.13 -29.71
N ASN A 1036 -11.52 9.35 -29.51
CA ASN A 1036 -12.05 10.72 -29.59
C ASN A 1036 -12.29 11.20 -28.17
N ASP A 1037 -11.27 11.82 -27.59
CA ASP A 1037 -11.22 12.05 -26.15
C ASP A 1037 -11.67 13.47 -25.81
N THR A 1038 -12.16 13.67 -24.59
CA THR A 1038 -12.55 14.98 -24.06
C THR A 1038 -11.67 15.31 -22.86
N LEU A 1039 -10.87 16.36 -22.97
CA LEU A 1039 -9.88 16.75 -21.96
C LEU A 1039 -10.17 18.15 -21.44
N GLY A 1040 -10.46 18.29 -20.15
CA GLY A 1040 -10.57 19.57 -19.45
C GLY A 1040 -9.52 19.67 -18.35
N GLY A 1041 -8.60 20.62 -18.46
CA GLY A 1041 -7.60 20.85 -17.40
C GLY A 1041 -8.22 21.41 -16.13
N GLY A 1042 -9.16 22.34 -16.29
CA GLY A 1042 -9.78 23.02 -15.18
C GLY A 1042 -8.95 24.22 -14.73
N ALA A 1043 -8.72 24.34 -13.43
CA ALA A 1043 -8.09 25.47 -12.80
C ALA A 1043 -6.59 25.26 -12.54
N GLY A 1044 -5.77 25.59 -13.53
CA GLY A 1044 -4.37 25.96 -13.32
C GLY A 1044 -3.56 25.94 -14.61
N LEU A 1045 -2.28 25.59 -14.56
CA LEU A 1045 -1.42 25.61 -15.76
C LEU A 1045 -1.32 24.21 -16.38
N ASP A 1046 -2.40 23.82 -17.05
CA ASP A 1046 -2.56 22.43 -17.49
C ASP A 1046 -1.90 22.16 -18.86
N LYS A 1047 -1.56 20.91 -19.10
CA LYS A 1047 -1.05 20.40 -20.38
C LYS A 1047 -1.95 19.30 -20.89
N LEU A 1048 -2.56 19.53 -22.04
CA LEU A 1048 -3.54 18.62 -22.64
C LEU A 1048 -2.96 18.02 -23.94
N TYR A 1049 -3.02 16.70 -24.07
CA TYR A 1049 -2.51 15.93 -25.21
C TYR A 1049 -3.62 15.04 -25.78
N GLY A 1050 -4.03 15.27 -27.02
CA GLY A 1050 -5.07 14.45 -27.70
C GLY A 1050 -4.50 13.29 -28.52
N THR A 1051 -3.22 13.36 -28.90
CA THR A 1051 -2.53 12.53 -29.90
C THR A 1051 -2.78 12.94 -31.35
N LYS A 1052 -2.19 12.18 -32.29
CA LYS A 1052 -1.99 12.57 -33.69
C LYS A 1052 -2.79 11.68 -34.61
N GLY A 1053 -3.57 12.29 -35.50
CA GLY A 1053 -4.04 11.65 -36.73
C GLY A 1053 -5.55 11.68 -36.94
N ALA A 1054 -5.97 11.36 -38.16
CA ALA A 1054 -7.37 11.41 -38.61
C ALA A 1054 -8.34 10.44 -37.90
N THR A 1055 -7.80 9.57 -37.05
CA THR A 1055 -8.51 8.53 -36.30
C THR A 1055 -8.89 8.99 -34.89
N SER A 1056 -8.21 10.01 -34.36
CA SER A 1056 -8.61 10.75 -33.15
C SER A 1056 -9.31 12.04 -33.53
N ARG A 1057 -10.27 12.46 -32.72
CA ARG A 1057 -10.97 13.75 -32.85
C ARG A 1057 -11.23 14.29 -31.47
N ASP A 1058 -10.20 14.90 -30.91
CA ASP A 1058 -10.21 15.23 -29.49
C ASP A 1058 -10.88 16.58 -29.26
N ALA A 1059 -11.50 16.70 -28.11
CA ALA A 1059 -12.19 17.88 -27.64
C ALA A 1059 -11.46 18.42 -26.40
N PHE A 1060 -10.89 19.61 -26.53
CA PHE A 1060 -10.21 20.28 -25.42
C PHE A 1060 -11.14 21.32 -24.80
N VAL A 1061 -11.46 21.14 -23.52
CA VAL A 1061 -12.44 21.91 -22.78
C VAL A 1061 -11.76 23.05 -22.04
N PHE A 1062 -12.25 24.27 -22.27
CA PHE A 1062 -11.98 25.42 -21.41
C PHE A 1062 -13.26 25.75 -20.64
N ASP A 1063 -13.21 25.55 -19.33
CA ASP A 1063 -14.32 25.68 -18.38
C ASP A 1063 -14.01 26.60 -17.19
N THR A 1064 -12.77 27.09 -17.08
CA THR A 1064 -12.40 27.98 -15.99
C THR A 1064 -12.88 29.42 -16.21
N LYS A 1065 -13.68 29.91 -15.26
CA LYS A 1065 -14.22 31.27 -15.28
C LYS A 1065 -13.14 32.32 -15.00
N LEU A 1066 -12.84 33.14 -16.02
CA LEU A 1066 -11.80 34.17 -15.93
C LEU A 1066 -12.36 35.52 -15.45
N THR A 1067 -12.23 35.81 -14.17
CA THR A 1067 -12.75 37.05 -13.55
C THR A 1067 -11.76 38.21 -13.52
N SER A 1068 -10.46 37.94 -13.66
CA SER A 1068 -9.40 38.96 -13.66
C SER A 1068 -8.15 38.51 -14.42
N ARG A 1069 -7.23 39.44 -14.70
CA ARG A 1069 -5.92 39.10 -15.29
C ARG A 1069 -5.06 38.22 -14.38
N SER A 1070 -5.21 38.33 -13.06
CA SER A 1070 -4.47 37.52 -12.10
C SER A 1070 -4.97 36.08 -12.06
N VAL A 1071 -6.28 35.89 -12.24
CA VAL A 1071 -6.89 34.56 -12.39
C VAL A 1071 -6.47 33.99 -13.74
N ALA A 1072 -6.59 34.76 -14.81
CA ALA A 1072 -6.16 34.35 -16.15
C ALA A 1072 -4.64 34.12 -16.28
N SER A 1073 -3.79 34.57 -15.35
CA SER A 1073 -2.36 34.21 -15.38
C SER A 1073 -2.05 32.87 -14.76
N LYS A 1074 -2.95 32.35 -13.93
CA LYS A 1074 -2.82 31.06 -13.26
C LYS A 1074 -3.52 29.93 -14.01
N ASN A 1075 -4.47 30.24 -14.90
CA ASN A 1075 -5.33 29.28 -15.61
C ASN A 1075 -5.09 29.38 -17.12
N LYS A 1076 -3.90 28.98 -17.58
CA LYS A 1076 -3.46 29.16 -18.98
C LYS A 1076 -3.03 27.83 -19.56
N ASP A 1077 -4.03 27.11 -19.99
CA ASP A 1077 -3.83 25.74 -20.37
C ASP A 1077 -3.10 25.70 -21.71
N THR A 1078 -2.28 24.67 -21.87
CA THR A 1078 -1.53 24.43 -23.09
C THR A 1078 -2.02 23.15 -23.74
N ILE A 1079 -2.72 23.30 -24.87
CA ILE A 1079 -2.96 22.18 -25.77
C ILE A 1079 -1.67 21.95 -26.56
N VAL A 1080 -1.08 20.76 -26.41
CA VAL A 1080 0.28 20.50 -26.85
C VAL A 1080 0.35 20.06 -28.31
N ASP A 1081 -0.72 19.46 -28.82
CA ASP A 1081 -0.70 18.73 -30.08
C ASP A 1081 -2.03 18.84 -30.86
N PHE A 1082 -2.64 20.04 -30.88
CA PHE A 1082 -3.88 20.29 -31.58
C PHE A 1082 -3.76 20.13 -33.12
N GLY A 1083 -4.62 19.31 -33.71
CA GLY A 1083 -4.81 19.09 -35.14
C GLY A 1083 -6.07 19.78 -35.68
N PRO A 1084 -5.99 21.00 -36.27
CA PRO A 1084 -7.17 21.79 -36.68
C PRO A 1084 -8.12 21.14 -37.69
N LYS A 1085 -7.73 20.06 -38.34
CA LYS A 1085 -8.57 19.31 -39.28
C LYS A 1085 -9.50 18.33 -38.56
N TYR A 1086 -9.16 17.91 -37.35
CA TYR A 1086 -9.79 16.79 -36.65
C TYR A 1086 -10.34 17.22 -35.29
N ASP A 1087 -9.55 17.97 -34.54
CA ASP A 1087 -9.82 18.30 -33.15
C ASP A 1087 -10.72 19.52 -33.00
N SER A 1088 -11.23 19.69 -31.79
CA SER A 1088 -12.16 20.73 -31.42
C SER A 1088 -11.79 21.35 -30.08
N ILE A 1089 -12.13 22.63 -29.91
CA ILE A 1089 -12.01 23.36 -28.66
C ILE A 1089 -13.42 23.65 -28.16
N PHE A 1090 -13.72 23.14 -26.98
CA PHE A 1090 -14.99 23.33 -26.30
C PHE A 1090 -14.86 24.49 -25.32
N LEU A 1091 -15.86 25.36 -25.33
CA LEU A 1091 -15.90 26.57 -24.51
C LEU A 1091 -17.17 26.50 -23.66
N ASP A 1092 -17.01 26.39 -22.35
CA ASP A 1092 -18.13 26.42 -21.42
C ASP A 1092 -18.79 27.82 -21.44
N ASP A 1093 -20.09 27.85 -21.73
CA ASP A 1093 -20.85 29.10 -21.75
C ASP A 1093 -20.97 29.76 -20.36
N ALA A 1094 -20.84 28.98 -19.27
CA ALA A 1094 -20.82 29.47 -17.90
C ALA A 1094 -19.49 30.16 -17.57
N ALA A 1095 -18.39 29.64 -18.09
CA ALA A 1095 -17.05 30.22 -17.99
C ALA A 1095 -16.93 31.52 -18.80
N PHE A 1096 -17.50 31.52 -20.02
CA PHE A 1096 -17.42 32.63 -20.99
C PHE A 1096 -18.75 33.38 -21.17
N GLY A 1097 -19.42 33.68 -20.07
CA GLY A 1097 -20.76 34.28 -20.06
C GLY A 1097 -20.87 35.63 -20.77
N ASN A 1098 -21.65 35.67 -21.86
CA ASN A 1098 -22.02 36.91 -22.56
C ASN A 1098 -23.49 36.85 -23.04
N ARG A 1099 -24.22 37.97 -22.94
CA ARG A 1099 -25.66 38.01 -23.29
C ARG A 1099 -25.94 37.66 -24.76
N THR A 1100 -25.03 38.00 -25.67
CA THR A 1100 -25.13 37.69 -27.10
C THR A 1100 -24.91 36.19 -27.35
N ILE A 1101 -23.93 35.59 -26.68
CA ILE A 1101 -23.67 34.14 -26.74
C ILE A 1101 -24.84 33.37 -26.12
N ALA A 1102 -25.32 33.75 -24.93
CA ALA A 1102 -26.46 33.13 -24.28
C ALA A 1102 -27.74 33.17 -25.14
N ASN A 1103 -28.02 34.31 -25.80
CA ASN A 1103 -29.15 34.39 -26.74
C ASN A 1103 -28.95 33.50 -27.97
N TYR A 1104 -27.71 33.30 -28.41
CA TYR A 1104 -27.38 32.40 -29.51
C TYR A 1104 -27.58 30.93 -29.11
N LEU A 1105 -27.27 30.55 -27.87
CA LEU A 1105 -27.39 29.18 -27.35
C LEU A 1105 -28.81 28.83 -26.85
N LYS A 1106 -29.64 29.83 -26.57
CA LYS A 1106 -30.99 29.64 -26.03
C LYS A 1106 -31.82 28.61 -26.80
N GLY A 1107 -32.22 27.55 -26.11
CA GLY A 1107 -33.08 26.48 -26.64
C GLY A 1107 -32.38 25.46 -27.52
N LYS A 1108 -31.04 25.45 -27.57
CA LYS A 1108 -30.25 24.51 -28.39
C LYS A 1108 -29.70 23.30 -27.63
N GLY A 1109 -29.69 23.35 -26.29
CA GLY A 1109 -29.23 22.24 -25.44
C GLY A 1109 -27.74 21.93 -25.63
N ALA A 1110 -26.90 22.97 -25.62
CA ALA A 1110 -25.45 22.76 -25.60
C ALA A 1110 -25.06 22.01 -24.31
N GLY A 1111 -24.11 21.10 -24.45
CA GLY A 1111 -23.52 20.31 -23.37
C GLY A 1111 -22.35 19.49 -23.91
N LEU A 1112 -21.59 18.83 -23.03
CA LEU A 1112 -20.46 17.97 -23.39
C LEU A 1112 -20.81 16.93 -24.47
N ASP A 1113 -21.98 16.29 -24.36
CA ASP A 1113 -22.48 15.31 -25.34
C ASP A 1113 -23.10 15.93 -26.61
N HIS A 1114 -23.38 17.24 -26.60
CA HIS A 1114 -24.12 17.95 -27.65
C HIS A 1114 -23.56 19.36 -27.88
N ALA A 1115 -22.27 19.45 -28.20
CA ALA A 1115 -21.58 20.72 -28.43
C ALA A 1115 -22.11 21.48 -29.66
N TYR A 1116 -22.24 22.80 -29.56
CA TYR A 1116 -22.83 23.65 -30.60
C TYR A 1116 -21.80 24.58 -31.26
N LYS A 1117 -21.71 24.52 -32.59
CA LYS A 1117 -20.70 25.28 -33.36
C LYS A 1117 -20.75 26.78 -33.12
N MET A 1118 -19.59 27.41 -32.99
CA MET A 1118 -19.46 28.86 -32.89
C MET A 1118 -19.89 29.57 -34.18
N LYS A 1119 -20.50 30.75 -34.03
CA LYS A 1119 -20.80 31.65 -35.15
C LYS A 1119 -19.52 32.37 -35.60
N SER A 1120 -19.28 32.48 -36.90
CA SER A 1120 -18.07 33.13 -37.43
C SER A 1120 -17.86 34.58 -36.98
N SER A 1121 -18.93 35.30 -36.61
CA SER A 1121 -18.82 36.67 -36.08
C SER A 1121 -18.30 36.72 -34.65
N PHE A 1122 -18.21 35.59 -33.95
CA PHE A 1122 -17.72 35.52 -32.56
C PHE A 1122 -16.21 35.28 -32.45
N PHE A 1123 -15.55 35.04 -33.58
CA PHE A 1123 -14.16 34.63 -33.63
C PHE A 1123 -13.36 35.46 -34.62
N ARG A 1124 -12.13 35.77 -34.24
CA ARG A 1124 -11.21 36.53 -35.06
C ARG A 1124 -9.78 35.97 -34.99
N VAL A 1125 -9.08 36.03 -36.12
CA VAL A 1125 -7.62 35.88 -36.15
C VAL A 1125 -6.96 37.27 -36.15
N GLY A 1126 -6.06 37.54 -35.20
CA GLY A 1126 -5.36 38.83 -35.13
C GLY A 1126 -4.82 39.18 -33.74
N ASP A 1127 -4.42 40.44 -33.57
CA ASP A 1127 -3.84 40.95 -32.31
C ASP A 1127 -4.85 41.60 -31.36
N LYS A 1128 -6.09 41.85 -31.80
CA LYS A 1128 -7.16 42.50 -31.04
C LYS A 1128 -8.52 42.30 -31.71
N ALA A 1129 -9.59 42.49 -30.94
CA ALA A 1129 -10.96 42.62 -31.44
C ALA A 1129 -11.18 43.95 -32.18
N LEU A 1130 -12.07 43.97 -33.18
CA LEU A 1130 -12.40 45.18 -33.96
C LEU A 1130 -13.88 45.58 -33.92
N ASP A 1131 -14.79 44.66 -33.65
CA ASP A 1131 -16.22 44.94 -33.53
C ASP A 1131 -16.85 44.17 -32.36
N ARG A 1132 -18.01 44.62 -31.87
CA ARG A 1132 -18.63 44.16 -30.61
C ARG A 1132 -18.99 42.68 -30.53
N ASP A 1133 -18.86 41.94 -31.63
CA ASP A 1133 -19.12 40.50 -31.65
C ASP A 1133 -17.80 39.69 -31.62
N ASP A 1134 -16.61 40.29 -31.78
CA ASP A 1134 -15.29 39.60 -31.77
C ASP A 1134 -14.88 39.12 -30.35
N PHE A 1135 -15.57 38.11 -29.81
CA PHE A 1135 -15.36 37.66 -28.42
C PHE A 1135 -14.12 36.78 -28.22
N PHE A 1136 -13.77 35.93 -29.20
CA PHE A 1136 -12.60 35.05 -29.13
C PHE A 1136 -11.56 35.43 -30.20
N ILE A 1137 -10.31 35.59 -29.78
CA ILE A 1137 -9.22 36.04 -30.64
C ILE A 1137 -8.09 35.01 -30.64
N ALA A 1138 -7.75 34.51 -31.82
CA ALA A 1138 -6.59 33.67 -32.06
C ALA A 1138 -5.42 34.51 -32.58
N LYS A 1139 -4.38 34.64 -31.76
CA LYS A 1139 -3.15 35.36 -32.10
C LYS A 1139 -2.04 34.37 -32.43
N LYS A 1140 -1.62 34.33 -33.69
CA LYS A 1140 -0.49 33.51 -34.12
C LYS A 1140 0.83 34.10 -33.62
N VAL A 1141 1.57 33.35 -32.80
CA VAL A 1141 2.85 33.78 -32.21
C VAL A 1141 4.03 33.12 -32.92
N LYS A 1142 3.88 31.84 -33.30
CA LYS A 1142 4.84 31.09 -34.12
C LYS A 1142 4.10 30.33 -35.24
N PRO A 1143 4.80 29.75 -36.23
CA PRO A 1143 4.15 28.96 -37.28
C PRO A 1143 3.20 27.86 -36.76
N THR A 1144 3.55 27.26 -35.62
CA THR A 1144 2.85 26.16 -34.95
C THR A 1144 2.33 26.54 -33.56
N GLU A 1145 2.23 27.83 -33.20
CA GLU A 1145 1.81 28.25 -31.86
C GLU A 1145 0.86 29.43 -31.95
N VAL A 1146 -0.33 29.27 -31.35
CA VAL A 1146 -1.41 30.24 -31.35
C VAL A 1146 -1.84 30.48 -29.91
N LYS A 1147 -1.92 31.74 -29.49
CA LYS A 1147 -2.49 32.13 -28.20
C LYS A 1147 -3.95 32.49 -28.36
N LEU A 1148 -4.78 32.06 -27.42
CA LEU A 1148 -6.20 32.35 -27.39
C LEU A 1148 -6.50 33.45 -26.38
N TYR A 1149 -7.39 34.35 -26.76
CA TYR A 1149 -7.84 35.45 -25.93
C TYR A 1149 -9.36 35.55 -25.90
N TRP A 1150 -9.89 35.96 -24.75
CA TRP A 1150 -11.28 36.27 -24.49
C TRP A 1150 -11.47 37.77 -24.30
N ASP A 1151 -12.33 38.36 -25.12
CA ASP A 1151 -12.81 39.73 -24.99
C ASP A 1151 -14.31 39.72 -24.62
N ALA A 1152 -14.60 39.84 -23.34
CA ALA A 1152 -15.95 39.71 -22.80
C ALA A 1152 -16.99 40.69 -23.40
N ASP A 1153 -16.56 41.84 -23.91
CA ASP A 1153 -17.45 42.82 -24.56
C ASP A 1153 -17.31 42.89 -26.09
N GLY A 1154 -16.38 42.09 -26.63
CA GLY A 1154 -16.04 41.99 -28.05
C GLY A 1154 -15.45 43.27 -28.65
N SER A 1155 -15.45 44.41 -27.96
CA SER A 1155 -15.20 45.70 -28.62
C SER A 1155 -13.73 46.08 -28.78
N GLY A 1156 -12.81 45.32 -28.16
CA GLY A 1156 -11.39 45.64 -28.03
C GLY A 1156 -11.11 46.88 -27.17
N SER A 1157 -12.14 47.45 -26.53
CA SER A 1157 -12.00 48.64 -25.66
C SER A 1157 -11.52 48.27 -24.26
N LYS A 1158 -11.77 47.03 -23.83
CA LYS A 1158 -11.15 46.42 -22.66
C LYS A 1158 -9.97 45.56 -23.07
N ALA A 1159 -9.10 45.30 -22.11
CA ALA A 1159 -8.01 44.38 -22.34
C ALA A 1159 -8.53 42.94 -22.35
N MET A 1160 -8.35 42.27 -23.48
CA MET A 1160 -8.59 40.84 -23.63
C MET A 1160 -7.75 40.02 -22.64
N LEU A 1161 -8.32 38.92 -22.14
CA LEU A 1161 -7.67 37.98 -21.23
C LEU A 1161 -7.11 36.81 -22.04
N GLU A 1162 -5.85 36.45 -21.82
CA GLU A 1162 -5.28 35.24 -22.41
C GLU A 1162 -5.88 34.03 -21.70
N ILE A 1163 -6.43 33.08 -22.45
CA ILE A 1163 -7.14 31.92 -21.90
C ILE A 1163 -6.36 30.62 -22.07
N GLY A 1164 -5.40 30.57 -22.99
CA GLY A 1164 -4.60 29.38 -23.23
C GLY A 1164 -3.69 29.49 -24.44
N THR A 1165 -2.88 28.46 -24.64
CA THR A 1165 -1.97 28.30 -25.78
C THR A 1165 -2.28 27.01 -26.53
N VAL A 1166 -2.35 27.11 -27.85
CA VAL A 1166 -2.60 25.98 -28.75
C VAL A 1166 -1.37 25.79 -29.63
N LYS A 1167 -0.73 24.62 -29.49
CA LYS A 1167 0.36 24.19 -30.36
C LYS A 1167 -0.20 23.34 -31.49
N LEU A 1168 -0.02 23.80 -32.72
CA LEU A 1168 -0.56 23.16 -33.92
C LEU A 1168 0.34 22.03 -34.40
N GLN A 1169 -0.24 20.88 -34.68
CA GLN A 1169 0.46 19.76 -35.28
C GLN A 1169 0.80 19.98 -36.76
N LYS A 1170 2.00 19.53 -37.13
CA LYS A 1170 2.51 19.62 -38.50
C LYS A 1170 1.80 18.62 -39.40
N GLY A 1171 1.07 19.12 -40.40
CA GLY A 1171 0.41 18.29 -41.43
C GLY A 1171 -1.10 18.14 -41.26
N GLU A 1172 -1.67 18.68 -40.17
CA GLU A 1172 -3.08 18.48 -39.79
C GLU A 1172 -3.90 19.77 -39.81
N GLY A 1173 -3.40 20.78 -40.52
CA GLY A 1173 -3.94 22.13 -40.55
C GLY A 1173 -2.85 23.15 -40.27
N THR A 1174 -3.05 24.41 -40.69
CA THR A 1174 -2.03 25.47 -40.54
C THR A 1174 -2.54 26.72 -39.82
N ALA A 1175 -3.83 26.75 -39.47
CA ALA A 1175 -4.47 27.88 -38.82
C ALA A 1175 -5.75 27.44 -38.10
N LEU A 1176 -6.03 28.08 -36.96
CA LEU A 1176 -7.32 28.00 -36.29
C LEU A 1176 -8.37 28.87 -36.99
N THR A 1177 -9.60 28.38 -37.01
CA THR A 1177 -10.78 29.07 -37.54
C THR A 1177 -11.95 28.93 -36.57
N TYR A 1178 -12.99 29.73 -36.76
CA TYR A 1178 -14.22 29.65 -35.95
C TYR A 1178 -14.90 28.26 -35.96
N LYS A 1179 -14.54 27.38 -36.91
CA LYS A 1179 -15.12 26.03 -37.02
C LYS A 1179 -14.55 25.05 -36.01
N ASP A 1180 -13.38 25.38 -35.47
CA ASP A 1180 -12.64 24.54 -34.53
C ASP A 1180 -13.16 24.78 -33.09
N PHE A 1181 -14.06 25.75 -32.90
CA PHE A 1181 -14.63 26.12 -31.61
C PHE A 1181 -16.11 25.77 -31.52
N LEU A 1182 -16.48 25.13 -30.42
CA LEU A 1182 -17.85 24.79 -30.07
C LEU A 1182 -18.15 25.28 -28.65
N PHE A 1183 -19.42 25.59 -28.40
CA PHE A 1183 -19.91 25.87 -27.05
C PHE A 1183 -20.52 24.61 -26.46
N ILE A 1184 -20.21 24.36 -25.20
CA ILE A 1184 -20.86 23.35 -24.37
C ILE A 1184 -21.74 24.02 -23.33
#